data_AF-A0A6N2REE6-F1
#
_entry.id   AF-A0A6N2REE6-F1
#
_cell.length_a   1.000
_cell.length_b   1.000
_cell.length_c   1.000
_cell.angle_alpha   90.00
_cell.angle_beta   90.00
_cell.angle_gamma   90.00
#
_symmetry.space_group_name_H-M   'P 1'
#
loop_
_entity.id
_entity.type
_entity.pdbx_description
1 polymer ?
#
loop_
_entity_poly.entity_id
_entity_poly.type
_entity_poly.pdbx_seq_one_letter_code
_entity_poly.pdbx_strand_id
1 'polypeptide(L)'
;MMVRKTPLAFSFCALLASAAPQAFASFDIADCTWSDARCLLKGAPILTPDNDSRDNLLRLLSEAKSFAVPVQSMPADITRSRDFYFAYHPQWDDDDVRTDSPAQTQNAPNTLAQQMATLQVAAVEFNHDGEQENRFVSNNADSVSQFFAALLSDATLTAEQKQALAQARLGLYSGASAEQITASLTTLPADSPALAYKIYLIAAAHFYAGEYESAAQVFTSLLKSDRPWLAETAQYMLMRTALNKSSQNSVGEYGDFDIARINREDALRAKKEAQTYLQRWPEGRYADSAHGMLRRIHWYLQDWASLAGLYEQAFRQAADAQTLRNRVIEYDNVYGRQFYDQSVQEAFADAPLVSYTEMLRALRLNSDQKPTLTQANLDASKPVFEKSGKLPLWRDLQLNLWLATENNAAILQAVTPAKQLPAHDILAFSEQVLYGNALMGQKQWSEARDFWSTLLKLSQDNEQQQYVQAKLAATLVYSGDTEAVFAPDSAVTNLRYRSRVLKTVATPEQLRQQVSQGPNNEERTIALHTLLVRDLTENRFSDWLQDRKLASAITQPVIGEAFDDVNLSTFDWNGDAAEVGYVCRSLNETVGTLSKNPDDAHALNCLGEFFRTSQTHVDLWKDSAGNGVLETAIDRKRPVGQYDRQSYYQQVITSPKAEHEDRSYALYRAIMCYAPSGTNECGGEEVDKQQRKGWFTQLKTQYPGSPWAQKLKYYW
;
A
#
# COMPACT_ATOMS: atom_id res chain seq x y z
N MET A 1 32.33 -20.32 -19.56
CA MET A 1 32.70 -19.17 -18.71
C MET A 1 31.52 -18.94 -17.78
N MET A 2 31.65 -19.35 -16.51
CA MET A 2 30.56 -19.31 -15.51
C MET A 2 30.29 -17.86 -15.11
N VAL A 3 29.09 -17.35 -15.42
CA VAL A 3 28.60 -16.09 -14.84
C VAL A 3 27.84 -16.47 -13.57
N ARG A 4 28.40 -16.07 -12.42
CA ARG A 4 27.85 -16.30 -11.07
C ARG A 4 26.59 -15.46 -10.85
N LYS A 5 25.57 -16.07 -10.23
CA LYS A 5 24.47 -15.38 -9.54
C LYS A 5 25.00 -14.85 -8.18
N THR A 6 24.74 -13.60 -7.84
CA THR A 6 24.98 -13.01 -6.51
C THR A 6 23.76 -12.22 -6.08
N PRO A 7 23.16 -12.49 -4.91
CA PRO A 7 22.18 -11.60 -4.30
C PRO A 7 22.90 -10.56 -3.45
N LEU A 8 22.62 -9.27 -3.68
CA LEU A 8 23.12 -8.16 -2.88
C LEU A 8 22.07 -7.78 -1.85
N ALA A 9 22.37 -8.01 -0.58
CA ALA A 9 21.64 -7.48 0.56
C ALA A 9 21.99 -5.99 0.73
N PHE A 10 20.98 -5.13 0.78
CA PHE A 10 21.11 -3.73 1.19
C PHE A 10 20.31 -3.51 2.48
N SER A 11 21.03 -3.28 3.57
CA SER A 11 20.52 -2.67 4.80
C SER A 11 21.16 -1.28 4.96
N PHE A 12 20.42 -0.38 5.62
CA PHE A 12 20.73 1.00 6.04
C PHE A 12 20.35 2.14 5.07
N CYS A 13 19.21 2.78 5.37
CA CYS A 13 19.17 4.15 5.90
C CYS A 13 17.72 4.54 6.25
N ALA A 14 17.33 4.35 7.50
CA ALA A 14 16.17 5.03 8.09
C ALA A 14 16.72 5.97 9.17
N LEU A 15 16.66 7.27 8.94
CA LEU A 15 16.68 8.35 9.92
C LEU A 15 16.59 9.69 9.16
N LEU A 16 15.71 10.58 9.65
CA LEU A 16 15.48 11.99 9.27
C LEU A 16 14.32 12.27 8.30
N ALA A 17 13.10 12.39 8.86
CA ALA A 17 12.08 13.29 8.31
C ALA A 17 11.11 13.73 9.43
N SER A 18 11.29 14.94 9.97
CA SER A 18 10.30 15.61 10.81
C SER A 18 10.22 17.09 10.42
N ALA A 19 8.97 17.57 10.31
CA ALA A 19 8.50 18.96 10.21
C ALA A 19 8.53 19.65 8.81
N ALA A 20 7.50 19.36 8.01
CA ALA A 20 6.83 20.28 7.09
C ALA A 20 5.41 19.74 6.80
N PRO A 21 4.40 20.56 6.45
CA PRO A 21 3.10 20.05 6.01
C PRO A 21 3.32 19.36 4.66
N GLN A 22 3.56 18.05 4.69
CA GLN A 22 3.82 17.26 3.52
C GLN A 22 2.50 17.08 2.77
N ALA A 23 2.45 17.62 1.55
CA ALA A 23 1.55 17.09 0.54
C ALA A 23 1.77 15.57 0.50
N PHE A 24 0.70 14.80 0.65
CA PHE A 24 0.72 13.34 0.65
C PHE A 24 1.15 12.80 -0.73
N ALA A 25 2.43 12.90 -1.04
CA ALA A 25 3.11 12.04 -1.99
C ALA A 25 3.57 10.80 -1.22
N SER A 26 3.11 9.64 -1.68
CA SER A 26 3.44 8.30 -1.17
C SER A 26 4.86 8.20 -0.62
N PHE A 27 5.01 7.93 0.69
CA PHE A 27 6.24 7.38 1.22
C PHE A 27 6.28 5.89 0.86
N ASP A 28 7.34 5.46 0.19
CA ASP A 28 7.68 4.05 -0.06
C ASP A 28 8.05 3.34 1.26
N ILE A 29 7.06 3.10 2.12
CA ILE A 29 7.06 1.90 2.97
C ILE A 29 6.59 0.76 2.07
N ALA A 30 7.24 -0.40 2.17
CA ALA A 30 7.01 -1.58 1.32
C ALA A 30 5.51 -1.86 1.12
N ASP A 31 4.94 -1.36 0.04
CA ASP A 31 3.54 -1.59 -0.28
C ASP A 31 3.38 -3.07 -0.62
N CYS A 32 2.37 -3.71 -0.03
CA CYS A 32 2.06 -5.11 -0.26
C CYS A 32 1.94 -5.38 -1.77
N THR A 33 2.62 -6.41 -2.28
CA THR A 33 2.54 -6.76 -3.69
C THR A 33 1.16 -7.34 -3.96
N TRP A 34 0.22 -6.56 -4.52
CA TRP A 34 -1.21 -6.95 -4.68
C TRP A 34 -1.48 -8.27 -5.44
N SER A 35 -0.43 -8.92 -5.95
CA SER A 35 -0.43 -10.28 -6.48
C SER A 35 -0.61 -11.32 -5.38
N ASP A 36 -0.18 -10.98 -4.16
CA ASP A 36 -0.43 -11.73 -2.95
C ASP A 36 -1.90 -11.58 -2.56
N ALA A 37 -2.58 -12.71 -2.40
CA ALA A 37 -3.99 -12.76 -2.04
C ALA A 37 -4.28 -12.12 -0.67
N ARG A 38 -3.25 -11.87 0.15
CA ARG A 38 -3.35 -11.25 1.48
C ARG A 38 -3.28 -9.72 1.45
N CYS A 39 -2.88 -9.12 0.33
CA CYS A 39 -2.87 -7.67 0.21
C CYS A 39 -4.30 -7.13 0.11
N LEU A 40 -4.64 -6.26 1.04
CA LEU A 40 -5.94 -5.61 1.08
C LEU A 40 -5.90 -4.28 0.32
N LEU A 41 -7.06 -3.87 -0.19
CA LEU A 41 -7.25 -2.52 -0.72
C LEU A 41 -7.23 -1.52 0.43
N LYS A 42 -6.38 -0.51 0.31
CA LYS A 42 -6.23 0.58 1.29
C LYS A 42 -7.07 1.82 0.95
N GLY A 43 -7.54 1.94 -0.29
CA GLY A 43 -8.31 3.09 -0.75
C GLY A 43 -9.71 3.15 -0.15
N ALA A 44 -10.29 4.34 -0.17
CA ALA A 44 -11.69 4.53 0.20
C ALA A 44 -12.61 3.72 -0.74
N PRO A 45 -13.79 3.28 -0.28
CA PRO A 45 -14.73 2.49 -1.08
C PRO A 45 -15.52 3.37 -2.06
N ILE A 46 -14.80 4.18 -2.85
CA ILE A 46 -15.32 5.06 -3.90
C ILE A 46 -14.34 5.08 -5.09
N LEU A 47 -14.79 5.55 -6.24
CA LEU A 47 -13.93 5.89 -7.37
C LEU A 47 -13.51 7.36 -7.24
N THR A 48 -12.23 7.57 -6.94
CA THR A 48 -11.67 8.92 -6.70
C THR A 48 -10.24 9.00 -7.22
N PRO A 49 -9.78 10.17 -7.71
CA PRO A 49 -8.37 10.36 -8.07
C PRO A 49 -7.40 10.04 -6.94
N ASP A 50 -7.79 10.20 -5.68
CA ASP A 50 -6.91 10.00 -4.51
C ASP A 50 -6.59 8.53 -4.24
N ASN A 51 -7.43 7.62 -4.70
CA ASN A 51 -7.18 6.19 -4.60
C ASN A 51 -6.05 5.79 -5.54
N ASP A 52 -5.31 4.77 -5.15
CA ASP A 52 -4.43 4.06 -6.07
C ASP A 52 -5.25 3.58 -7.29
N SER A 53 -4.72 3.78 -8.50
CA SER A 53 -5.49 3.53 -9.72
C SER A 53 -5.85 2.07 -9.90
N ARG A 54 -5.05 1.15 -9.34
CA ARG A 54 -5.36 -0.28 -9.38
C ARG A 54 -6.43 -0.66 -8.34
N ASP A 55 -6.58 0.11 -7.26
CA ASP A 55 -7.70 -0.02 -6.31
C ASP A 55 -9.03 0.35 -7.00
N ASN A 56 -9.08 1.53 -7.61
CA ASN A 56 -10.23 1.97 -8.42
C ASN A 56 -10.61 0.95 -9.50
N LEU A 57 -9.61 0.43 -10.22
CA LEU A 57 -9.81 -0.56 -11.26
C LEU A 57 -10.31 -1.91 -10.70
N LEU A 58 -9.76 -2.38 -9.58
CA LEU A 58 -10.22 -3.61 -8.94
C LEU A 58 -11.65 -3.49 -8.41
N ARG A 59 -12.02 -2.37 -7.77
CA ARG A 59 -13.39 -2.14 -7.31
C ARG A 59 -14.36 -2.17 -8.50
N LEU A 60 -14.05 -1.42 -9.55
CA LEU A 60 -14.89 -1.35 -10.76
C LEU A 60 -15.03 -2.71 -11.48
N LEU A 61 -13.93 -3.42 -11.70
CA LEU A 61 -13.94 -4.67 -12.47
C LEU A 61 -14.46 -5.87 -11.67
N SER A 62 -14.15 -5.92 -10.38
CA SER A 62 -14.58 -7.03 -9.52
C SER A 62 -16.09 -6.99 -9.31
N GLU A 63 -16.66 -5.80 -9.08
CA GLU A 63 -18.10 -5.62 -8.96
C GLU A 63 -18.84 -6.06 -10.22
N ALA A 64 -18.40 -5.59 -11.40
CA ALA A 64 -18.99 -5.95 -12.68
C ALA A 64 -18.97 -7.46 -12.98
N LYS A 65 -18.12 -8.22 -12.29
CA LYS A 65 -17.96 -9.67 -12.40
C LYS A 65 -18.41 -10.44 -11.14
N SER A 66 -18.93 -9.74 -10.13
CA SER A 66 -19.25 -10.29 -8.81
C SER A 66 -18.09 -11.05 -8.15
N PHE A 67 -16.86 -10.58 -8.36
CA PHE A 67 -15.67 -11.09 -7.68
C PHE A 67 -15.52 -10.44 -6.31
N ALA A 68 -15.03 -11.22 -5.34
CA ALA A 68 -14.69 -10.69 -4.03
C ALA A 68 -13.52 -9.71 -4.13
N VAL A 69 -13.70 -8.53 -3.54
CA VAL A 69 -12.67 -7.50 -3.41
C VAL A 69 -11.85 -7.79 -2.14
N PRO A 70 -10.51 -7.75 -2.19
CA PRO A 70 -9.69 -8.04 -1.01
C PRO A 70 -9.69 -6.82 -0.08
N VAL A 71 -10.67 -6.72 0.82
CA VAL A 71 -10.82 -5.58 1.73
C VAL A 71 -10.75 -6.01 3.19
N GLN A 72 -10.47 -5.07 4.09
CA GLN A 72 -10.39 -5.37 5.52
C GLN A 72 -11.70 -5.97 6.02
N SER A 73 -11.60 -7.08 6.74
CA SER A 73 -12.75 -7.70 7.38
C SER A 73 -13.24 -6.83 8.53
N MET A 74 -14.56 -6.75 8.70
CA MET A 74 -15.13 -6.04 9.84
C MET A 74 -14.74 -6.74 11.16
N PRO A 75 -14.30 -5.98 12.17
CA PRO A 75 -14.20 -6.47 13.53
C PRO A 75 -15.53 -7.03 14.03
N ALA A 76 -15.47 -8.00 14.95
CA ALA A 76 -16.66 -8.60 15.55
C ALA A 76 -17.57 -7.57 16.23
N ASP A 77 -16.98 -6.52 16.82
CA ASP A 77 -17.67 -5.36 17.37
C ASP A 77 -16.92 -4.08 17.01
N ILE A 78 -17.39 -3.36 15.98
CA ILE A 78 -16.80 -2.10 15.53
C ILE A 78 -16.92 -0.98 16.56
N THR A 79 -17.84 -1.09 17.52
CA THR A 79 -18.00 -0.10 18.59
C THR A 79 -16.90 -0.21 19.65
N ARG A 80 -16.15 -1.31 19.65
CA ARG A 80 -15.03 -1.59 20.57
C ARG A 80 -13.68 -1.67 19.87
N SER A 81 -13.64 -1.62 18.54
CA SER A 81 -12.42 -1.78 17.75
C SER A 81 -11.99 -0.47 17.10
N ARG A 82 -10.69 -0.20 17.13
CA ARG A 82 -10.04 0.86 16.36
C ARG A 82 -9.38 0.35 15.08
N ASP A 83 -9.44 -0.97 14.84
CA ASP A 83 -8.81 -1.71 13.75
C ASP A 83 -9.77 -1.85 12.55
N PHE A 84 -10.20 -0.71 12.01
CA PHE A 84 -10.83 -0.63 10.69
C PHE A 84 -10.52 0.74 10.08
N TYR A 85 -9.81 0.78 8.95
CA TYR A 85 -9.34 2.03 8.34
C TYR A 85 -8.99 1.87 6.86
N PHE A 86 -8.99 2.98 6.14
CA PHE A 86 -8.63 3.05 4.72
C PHE A 86 -7.19 3.53 4.56
N ALA A 87 -6.22 2.70 4.94
CA ALA A 87 -4.79 3.02 4.90
C ALA A 87 -3.92 1.76 4.92
N TYR A 88 -2.60 1.94 5.03
CA TYR A 88 -1.63 0.85 5.18
C TYR A 88 -1.99 -0.07 6.36
N HIS A 89 -1.98 -1.39 6.11
CA HIS A 89 -2.29 -2.41 7.11
C HIS A 89 -1.00 -3.02 7.68
N PRO A 90 -0.70 -2.84 8.99
CA PRO A 90 0.52 -3.37 9.62
C PRO A 90 0.68 -4.90 9.51
N GLN A 91 -0.41 -5.63 9.33
CA GLN A 91 -0.36 -7.09 9.14
C GLN A 91 0.39 -7.51 7.85
N TRP A 92 0.73 -6.57 6.97
CA TRP A 92 1.60 -6.81 5.82
C TRP A 92 3.08 -6.96 6.18
N ASP A 93 3.50 -6.43 7.32
CA ASP A 93 4.88 -6.55 7.83
C ASP A 93 5.11 -7.82 8.67
N ASP A 94 4.04 -8.54 9.02
CA ASP A 94 4.11 -9.75 9.84
C ASP A 94 4.70 -10.93 9.03
N ASP A 95 5.99 -11.22 9.27
CA ASP A 95 6.72 -12.33 8.66
C ASP A 95 6.07 -13.71 8.93
N ASP A 96 5.39 -13.90 10.06
CA ASP A 96 4.75 -15.17 10.44
C ASP A 96 3.55 -15.54 9.54
N VAL A 97 3.01 -14.58 8.79
CA VAL A 97 1.91 -14.82 7.83
C VAL A 97 2.46 -15.23 6.46
N ARG A 98 3.78 -15.10 6.18
CA ARG A 98 4.43 -15.43 4.87
C ARG A 98 4.45 -16.92 4.50
N THR A 99 3.64 -17.76 5.13
CA THR A 99 3.63 -19.21 4.89
C THR A 99 2.38 -19.71 4.16
N ASP A 100 2.03 -19.07 3.07
CA ASP A 100 1.47 -19.81 1.93
C ASP A 100 2.42 -19.62 0.74
N SER A 101 3.62 -20.20 0.88
CA SER A 101 4.26 -20.72 -0.32
C SER A 101 3.23 -21.68 -0.92
N PRO A 102 2.74 -21.46 -2.17
CA PRO A 102 1.93 -22.48 -2.82
C PRO A 102 2.71 -23.76 -2.66
N ALA A 103 2.09 -24.75 -2.02
CA ALA A 103 2.72 -26.00 -1.64
C ALA A 103 3.69 -26.36 -2.76
N GLN A 104 4.99 -26.39 -2.46
CA GLN A 104 5.95 -26.97 -3.38
C GLN A 104 5.50 -28.42 -3.52
N THR A 105 4.60 -28.69 -4.45
CA THR A 105 4.41 -30.00 -5.03
C THR A 105 5.65 -30.23 -5.87
N GLN A 106 6.68 -30.58 -5.12
CA GLN A 106 7.86 -31.28 -5.52
C GLN A 106 7.43 -32.56 -6.24
N ASN A 107 8.24 -32.94 -7.21
CA ASN A 107 8.11 -34.02 -8.20
C ASN A 107 7.54 -33.57 -9.55
N ALA A 108 8.19 -34.02 -10.63
CA ALA A 108 7.66 -33.95 -11.98
C ALA A 108 6.19 -34.41 -11.98
N PRO A 109 5.27 -33.71 -12.68
CA PRO A 109 3.87 -34.13 -12.73
C PRO A 109 3.80 -35.60 -13.10
N ASN A 110 2.93 -36.39 -12.45
CA ASN A 110 2.85 -37.86 -12.62
C ASN A 110 2.93 -38.30 -14.10
N THR A 111 2.36 -37.50 -15.00
CA THR A 111 2.45 -37.68 -16.45
C THR A 111 3.88 -37.64 -17.00
N LEU A 112 4.70 -36.67 -16.62
CA LEU A 112 6.09 -36.55 -17.08
C LEU A 112 6.95 -37.70 -16.58
N ALA A 113 6.76 -38.14 -15.33
CA ALA A 113 7.42 -39.33 -14.79
C ALA A 113 7.07 -40.61 -15.59
N GLN A 114 5.79 -40.80 -15.92
CA GLN A 114 5.33 -41.90 -16.78
C GLN A 114 5.89 -41.81 -18.20
N GLN A 115 5.96 -40.61 -18.77
CA GLN A 115 6.57 -40.38 -20.08
C GLN A 115 8.06 -40.74 -20.08
N MET A 116 8.83 -40.31 -19.05
CA MET A 116 10.25 -40.65 -18.91
C MET A 116 10.46 -42.17 -18.81
N ALA A 117 9.64 -42.87 -18.02
CA ALA A 117 9.70 -44.32 -17.91
C ALA A 117 9.38 -45.01 -19.26
N THR A 118 8.35 -44.55 -19.97
CA THR A 118 7.97 -45.08 -21.28
C THR A 118 9.05 -44.86 -22.34
N LEU A 119 9.72 -43.70 -22.29
CA LEU A 119 10.81 -43.32 -23.19
C LEU A 119 12.16 -43.91 -22.78
N GLN A 120 12.24 -44.62 -21.65
CA GLN A 120 13.46 -45.24 -21.12
C GLN A 120 14.62 -44.25 -20.93
N VAL A 121 14.30 -43.03 -20.46
CA VAL A 121 15.30 -42.00 -20.11
C VAL A 121 15.45 -41.87 -18.60
N ALA A 122 16.64 -41.45 -18.16
CA ALA A 122 16.90 -41.25 -16.74
C ALA A 122 15.99 -40.16 -16.16
N ALA A 123 15.52 -40.38 -14.93
CA ALA A 123 14.77 -39.36 -14.20
C ALA A 123 15.64 -38.13 -13.93
N VAL A 124 15.08 -36.95 -14.12
CA VAL A 124 15.72 -35.65 -13.85
C VAL A 124 14.84 -34.85 -12.90
N GLU A 125 15.46 -34.12 -11.99
CA GLU A 125 14.77 -33.22 -11.07
C GLU A 125 14.57 -31.83 -11.68
N PHE A 126 13.35 -31.29 -11.55
CA PHE A 126 12.92 -30.01 -12.13
C PHE A 126 12.93 -28.86 -11.09
N ASN A 127 13.98 -28.79 -10.28
CA ASN A 127 13.99 -27.96 -9.07
C ASN A 127 14.14 -26.45 -9.33
N HIS A 128 14.49 -26.04 -10.55
CA HIS A 128 14.85 -24.65 -10.86
C HIS A 128 13.85 -23.95 -11.78
N ASP A 129 12.71 -24.58 -12.10
CA ASP A 129 11.73 -24.04 -13.04
C ASP A 129 11.15 -22.69 -12.59
N GLY A 130 10.93 -22.54 -11.28
CA GLY A 130 10.43 -21.30 -10.69
C GLY A 130 11.44 -20.14 -10.62
N GLU A 131 12.73 -20.41 -10.87
CA GLU A 131 13.81 -19.42 -10.81
C GLU A 131 14.30 -18.97 -12.20
N GLN A 132 13.66 -19.44 -13.27
CA GLN A 132 14.05 -19.09 -14.63
C GLN A 132 13.55 -17.70 -15.01
N GLU A 133 14.37 -16.96 -15.76
CA GLU A 133 14.06 -15.62 -16.25
C GLU A 133 14.22 -15.52 -17.76
N ASN A 134 13.64 -14.47 -18.36
CA ASN A 134 13.76 -14.15 -19.78
C ASN A 134 13.39 -15.33 -20.70
N ARG A 135 14.23 -15.63 -21.70
CA ARG A 135 14.03 -16.74 -22.65
C ARG A 135 13.99 -18.12 -21.99
N PHE A 136 14.58 -18.27 -20.80
CA PHE A 136 14.67 -19.55 -20.10
C PHE A 136 13.39 -19.94 -19.36
N VAL A 137 12.44 -19.03 -19.15
CA VAL A 137 11.13 -19.32 -18.51
C VAL A 137 10.40 -20.50 -19.17
N SER A 138 10.62 -20.72 -20.47
CA SER A 138 10.01 -21.85 -21.20
C SER A 138 10.82 -23.14 -21.18
N ASN A 139 12.00 -23.19 -20.54
CA ASN A 139 12.80 -24.41 -20.41
C ASN A 139 12.48 -25.11 -19.09
N ASN A 140 11.28 -25.67 -19.00
CA ASN A 140 10.71 -26.20 -17.76
C ASN A 140 10.11 -27.60 -17.99
N ALA A 141 9.62 -28.23 -16.92
CA ALA A 141 9.01 -29.54 -16.92
C ALA A 141 7.86 -29.65 -17.95
N ASP A 142 7.00 -28.63 -18.05
CA ASP A 142 5.87 -28.63 -18.97
C ASP A 142 6.31 -28.68 -20.43
N SER A 143 7.31 -27.88 -20.81
CA SER A 143 7.80 -27.90 -22.20
C SER A 143 8.59 -29.16 -22.54
N VAL A 144 9.23 -29.80 -21.55
CA VAL A 144 9.78 -31.16 -21.71
C VAL A 144 8.66 -32.18 -21.93
N SER A 145 7.61 -32.14 -21.10
CA SER A 145 6.47 -33.04 -21.20
C SER A 145 5.73 -32.92 -22.54
N GLN A 146 5.55 -31.70 -23.05
CA GLN A 146 4.96 -31.45 -24.38
C GLN A 146 5.80 -32.06 -25.50
N PHE A 147 7.13 -31.95 -25.44
CA PHE A 147 8.02 -32.58 -26.41
C PHE A 147 7.94 -34.12 -26.33
N PHE A 148 7.93 -34.69 -25.13
CA PHE A 148 7.79 -36.13 -24.93
C PHE A 148 6.44 -36.66 -25.42
N ALA A 149 5.35 -35.94 -25.16
CA ALA A 149 4.05 -36.27 -25.71
C ALA A 149 4.07 -36.30 -27.25
N ALA A 150 4.74 -35.33 -27.89
CA ALA A 150 4.90 -35.31 -29.33
C ALA A 150 5.67 -36.54 -29.85
N LEU A 151 6.78 -36.92 -29.19
CA LEU A 151 7.53 -38.13 -29.54
C LEU A 151 6.69 -39.41 -29.38
N LEU A 152 5.96 -39.53 -28.26
CA LEU A 152 5.14 -40.71 -27.98
C LEU A 152 3.99 -40.84 -28.98
N SER A 153 3.37 -39.72 -29.38
CA SER A 153 2.28 -39.68 -30.35
C SER A 153 2.71 -39.98 -31.79
N ASP A 154 3.99 -39.80 -32.13
CA ASP A 154 4.50 -40.09 -33.46
C ASP A 154 4.79 -41.59 -33.62
N ALA A 155 3.89 -42.29 -34.31
CA ALA A 155 4.02 -43.71 -34.61
C ALA A 155 5.11 -44.03 -35.65
N THR A 156 5.66 -43.02 -36.34
CA THR A 156 6.73 -43.19 -37.34
C THR A 156 8.12 -43.28 -36.72
N LEU A 157 8.28 -42.92 -35.44
CA LEU A 157 9.52 -43.03 -34.70
C LEU A 157 9.69 -44.41 -34.05
N THR A 158 10.90 -44.98 -34.13
CA THR A 158 11.25 -46.19 -33.38
C THR A 158 11.47 -45.89 -31.89
N ALA A 159 11.48 -46.92 -31.04
CA ALA A 159 11.72 -46.77 -29.60
C ALA A 159 13.09 -46.12 -29.32
N GLU A 160 14.13 -46.52 -30.06
CA GLU A 160 15.49 -46.00 -29.94
C GLU A 160 15.56 -44.52 -30.37
N GLN A 161 14.84 -44.14 -31.42
CA GLN A 161 14.75 -42.75 -31.86
C GLN A 161 14.04 -41.89 -30.82
N LYS A 162 12.94 -42.36 -30.24
CA LYS A 162 12.22 -41.68 -29.17
C LYS A 162 13.10 -41.50 -27.93
N GLN A 163 13.82 -42.54 -27.52
CA GLN A 163 14.75 -42.49 -26.39
C GLN A 163 15.89 -41.48 -26.63
N ALA A 164 16.54 -41.52 -27.80
CA ALA A 164 17.64 -40.61 -28.12
C ALA A 164 17.19 -39.13 -28.15
N LEU A 165 16.04 -38.84 -28.78
CA LEU A 165 15.47 -37.48 -28.82
C LEU A 165 15.06 -37.01 -27.42
N ALA A 166 14.48 -37.90 -26.61
CA ALA A 166 14.09 -37.58 -25.24
C ALA A 166 15.31 -37.25 -24.37
N GLN A 167 16.39 -38.03 -24.48
CA GLN A 167 17.65 -37.77 -23.80
C GLN A 167 18.27 -36.43 -24.23
N ALA A 168 18.23 -36.10 -25.52
CA ALA A 168 18.71 -34.82 -26.03
C ALA A 168 17.85 -33.64 -25.51
N ARG A 169 16.53 -33.78 -25.39
CA ARG A 169 15.66 -32.75 -24.79
C ARG A 169 15.98 -32.51 -23.31
N LEU A 170 16.32 -33.56 -22.56
CA LEU A 170 16.81 -33.42 -21.17
C LEU A 170 18.18 -32.73 -21.13
N GLY A 171 19.07 -33.07 -22.07
CA GLY A 171 20.34 -32.36 -22.24
C GLY A 171 20.13 -30.86 -22.48
N LEU A 172 19.17 -30.48 -23.33
CA LEU A 172 18.79 -29.09 -23.56
C LEU A 172 18.24 -28.41 -22.31
N TYR A 173 17.44 -29.13 -21.50
CA TYR A 173 16.98 -28.65 -20.20
C TYR A 173 18.17 -28.34 -19.28
N SER A 174 19.19 -29.20 -19.27
CA SER A 174 20.44 -28.99 -18.53
C SER A 174 21.45 -28.04 -19.19
N GLY A 175 21.09 -27.35 -20.28
CA GLY A 175 21.92 -26.31 -20.90
C GLY A 175 22.86 -26.79 -22.03
N ALA A 176 22.57 -27.92 -22.67
CA ALA A 176 23.35 -28.40 -23.82
C ALA A 176 23.30 -27.42 -25.00
N SER A 177 24.45 -27.16 -25.63
CA SER A 177 24.58 -26.32 -26.82
C SER A 177 24.08 -27.02 -28.09
N ALA A 178 23.90 -26.25 -29.17
CA ALA A 178 23.49 -26.79 -30.47
C ALA A 178 24.46 -27.87 -30.99
N GLU A 179 25.77 -27.69 -30.77
CA GLU A 179 26.81 -28.65 -31.13
C GLU A 179 26.69 -29.94 -30.32
N GLN A 180 26.42 -29.83 -29.02
CA GLN A 180 26.26 -30.98 -28.13
C GLN A 180 25.00 -31.78 -28.47
N ILE A 181 23.89 -31.09 -28.76
CA ILE A 181 22.66 -31.73 -29.27
C ILE A 181 22.95 -32.43 -30.60
N THR A 182 23.62 -31.75 -31.53
CA THR A 182 23.98 -32.32 -32.83
C THR A 182 24.83 -33.58 -32.68
N ALA A 183 25.86 -33.54 -31.83
CA ALA A 183 26.76 -34.64 -31.54
C ALA A 183 26.02 -35.85 -30.92
N SER A 184 25.14 -35.59 -29.95
CA SER A 184 24.36 -36.64 -29.26
C SER A 184 23.38 -37.39 -30.18
N LEU A 185 23.01 -36.77 -31.30
CA LEU A 185 22.05 -37.31 -32.28
C LEU A 185 22.71 -37.61 -33.64
N THR A 186 24.02 -37.85 -33.67
CA THR A 186 24.77 -38.17 -34.91
C THR A 186 24.41 -39.53 -35.50
N THR A 187 23.94 -40.47 -34.67
CA THR A 187 23.58 -41.84 -35.06
C THR A 187 22.19 -41.95 -35.69
N LEU A 188 21.40 -40.88 -35.69
CA LEU A 188 20.09 -40.86 -36.35
C LEU A 188 20.26 -40.87 -37.88
N PRO A 189 19.56 -41.75 -38.62
CA PRO A 189 19.63 -41.79 -40.08
C PRO A 189 19.19 -40.45 -40.71
N ALA A 190 19.87 -40.04 -41.79
CA ALA A 190 19.59 -38.77 -42.47
C ALA A 190 18.16 -38.67 -43.04
N ASP A 191 17.57 -39.79 -43.44
CA ASP A 191 16.19 -39.85 -43.97
C ASP A 191 15.16 -40.29 -42.92
N SER A 192 15.53 -40.25 -41.62
CA SER A 192 14.64 -40.67 -40.54
C SER A 192 13.58 -39.61 -40.21
N PRO A 193 12.34 -40.03 -39.89
CA PRO A 193 11.36 -39.24 -39.15
C PRO A 193 11.91 -38.41 -37.97
N ALA A 194 12.95 -38.91 -37.29
CA ALA A 194 13.58 -38.25 -36.15
C ALA A 194 14.33 -36.95 -36.49
N LEU A 195 14.66 -36.72 -37.78
CA LEU A 195 15.44 -35.55 -38.20
C LEU A 195 14.73 -34.24 -37.87
N ALA A 196 13.41 -34.16 -38.05
CA ALA A 196 12.66 -32.92 -37.79
C ALA A 196 12.68 -32.55 -36.30
N TYR A 197 12.63 -33.53 -35.39
CA TYR A 197 12.78 -33.31 -33.95
C TYR A 197 14.20 -32.93 -33.56
N LYS A 198 15.23 -33.51 -34.21
CA LYS A 198 16.63 -33.08 -34.04
C LYS A 198 16.81 -31.62 -34.43
N ILE A 199 16.29 -31.21 -35.58
CA ILE A 199 16.33 -29.83 -36.07
C ILE A 199 15.65 -28.88 -35.07
N TYR A 200 14.51 -29.29 -34.50
CA TYR A 200 13.84 -28.51 -33.45
C TYR A 200 14.71 -28.31 -32.21
N LEU A 201 15.35 -29.37 -31.70
CA LEU A 201 16.22 -29.26 -30.52
C LEU A 201 17.44 -28.36 -30.77
N ILE A 202 18.00 -28.39 -31.99
CA ILE A 202 19.08 -27.49 -32.42
C ILE A 202 18.60 -26.04 -32.44
N ALA A 203 17.43 -25.76 -33.03
CA ALA A 203 16.85 -24.42 -33.07
C ALA A 203 16.57 -23.88 -31.66
N ALA A 204 16.05 -24.73 -30.77
CA ALA A 204 15.80 -24.38 -29.38
C ALA A 204 17.11 -24.10 -28.62
N ALA A 205 18.19 -24.87 -28.88
CA ALA A 205 19.51 -24.60 -28.31
C ALA A 205 20.06 -23.23 -28.73
N HIS A 206 19.97 -22.87 -30.02
CA HIS A 206 20.32 -21.53 -30.50
C HIS A 206 19.48 -20.44 -29.81
N PHE A 207 18.17 -20.65 -29.67
CA PHE A 207 17.29 -19.71 -28.97
C PHE A 207 17.73 -19.48 -27.52
N TYR A 208 18.00 -20.55 -26.75
CA TYR A 208 18.45 -20.42 -25.36
C TYR A 208 19.88 -19.84 -25.25
N ALA A 209 20.74 -20.07 -26.24
CA ALA A 209 22.06 -19.44 -26.33
C ALA A 209 21.99 -17.93 -26.64
N GLY A 210 20.85 -17.42 -27.14
CA GLY A 210 20.70 -16.03 -27.60
C GLY A 210 21.16 -15.82 -29.04
N GLU A 211 21.33 -16.89 -29.81
CA GLU A 211 21.75 -16.88 -31.21
C GLU A 211 20.51 -16.77 -32.11
N TYR A 212 19.85 -15.62 -32.06
CA TYR A 212 18.49 -15.46 -32.59
C TYR A 212 18.40 -15.60 -34.12
N GLU A 213 19.41 -15.17 -34.87
CA GLU A 213 19.49 -15.34 -36.32
C GLU A 213 19.49 -16.83 -36.69
N SER A 214 20.39 -17.60 -36.06
CA SER A 214 20.51 -19.05 -36.25
C SER A 214 19.22 -19.76 -35.86
N ALA A 215 18.66 -19.43 -34.68
CA ALA A 215 17.39 -19.98 -34.22
C ALA A 215 16.26 -19.73 -35.23
N ALA A 216 16.11 -18.48 -35.70
CA ALA A 216 15.06 -18.12 -36.65
C ALA A 216 15.21 -18.86 -37.99
N GLN A 217 16.43 -18.98 -38.51
CA GLN A 217 16.70 -19.72 -39.74
C GLN A 217 16.32 -21.20 -39.61
N VAL A 218 16.73 -21.84 -38.50
CA VAL A 218 16.46 -23.26 -38.29
C VAL A 218 14.97 -23.52 -38.00
N PHE A 219 14.29 -22.71 -37.18
CA PHE A 219 12.84 -22.83 -36.97
C PHE A 219 12.04 -22.64 -38.27
N THR A 220 12.46 -21.73 -39.15
CA THR A 220 11.79 -21.51 -40.44
C THR A 220 11.74 -22.79 -41.29
N SER A 221 12.79 -23.63 -41.22
CA SER A 221 12.82 -24.90 -41.96
C SER A 221 11.74 -25.89 -41.53
N LEU A 222 11.23 -25.78 -40.30
CA LEU A 222 10.22 -26.67 -39.74
C LEU A 222 8.77 -26.26 -40.04
N LEU A 223 8.52 -25.07 -40.60
CA LEU A 223 7.17 -24.57 -40.90
C LEU A 223 6.38 -25.44 -41.89
N LYS A 224 7.09 -26.23 -42.70
CA LYS A 224 6.56 -27.16 -43.69
C LYS A 224 6.62 -28.63 -43.23
N SER A 225 6.94 -28.88 -41.96
CA SER A 225 6.94 -30.25 -41.44
C SER A 225 5.54 -30.87 -41.57
N ASP A 226 5.52 -32.14 -41.95
CA ASP A 226 4.36 -33.02 -41.96
C ASP A 226 3.86 -33.38 -40.55
N ARG A 227 4.67 -33.10 -39.51
CA ARG A 227 4.30 -33.26 -38.10
C ARG A 227 3.64 -31.98 -37.59
N PRO A 228 2.33 -32.00 -37.26
CA PRO A 228 1.60 -30.78 -36.88
C PRO A 228 2.21 -30.07 -35.67
N TRP A 229 2.67 -30.83 -34.66
CA TRP A 229 3.30 -30.27 -33.46
C TRP A 229 4.55 -29.45 -33.80
N LEU A 230 5.42 -29.93 -34.70
CA LEU A 230 6.65 -29.23 -35.08
C LEU A 230 6.35 -27.96 -35.89
N ALA A 231 5.44 -28.04 -36.85
CA ALA A 231 5.06 -26.90 -37.68
C ALA A 231 4.46 -25.75 -36.85
N GLU A 232 3.58 -26.09 -35.91
CA GLU A 232 2.97 -25.12 -35.00
C GLU A 232 3.98 -24.52 -34.02
N THR A 233 4.74 -25.38 -33.33
CA THR A 233 5.71 -24.94 -32.32
C THR A 233 6.81 -24.08 -32.94
N ALA A 234 7.29 -24.42 -34.14
CA ALA A 234 8.29 -23.65 -34.85
C ALA A 234 7.81 -22.22 -35.17
N GLN A 235 6.58 -22.04 -35.65
CA GLN A 235 6.03 -20.72 -35.94
C GLN A 235 5.84 -19.89 -34.66
N TYR A 236 5.40 -20.52 -33.56
CA TYR A 236 5.35 -19.86 -32.26
C TYR A 236 6.75 -19.43 -31.78
N MET A 237 7.76 -20.27 -31.98
CA MET A 237 9.15 -19.95 -31.62
C MET A 237 9.76 -18.85 -32.48
N LEU A 238 9.32 -18.64 -33.73
CA LEU A 238 9.76 -17.49 -34.54
C LEU A 238 9.35 -16.16 -33.91
N MET A 239 8.11 -16.06 -33.39
CA MET A 239 7.66 -14.90 -32.63
C MET A 239 8.54 -14.67 -31.39
N ARG A 240 8.77 -15.70 -30.58
CA ARG A 240 9.57 -15.58 -29.36
C ARG A 240 11.03 -15.22 -29.65
N THR A 241 11.59 -15.78 -30.73
CA THR A 241 12.96 -15.48 -31.18
C THR A 241 13.09 -14.01 -31.55
N ALA A 242 12.18 -13.50 -32.38
CA ALA A 242 12.18 -12.08 -32.76
C ALA A 242 11.97 -11.15 -31.55
N LEU A 243 11.06 -11.52 -30.62
CA LEU A 243 10.80 -10.72 -29.43
C LEU A 243 12.02 -10.65 -28.50
N ASN A 244 12.69 -11.77 -28.24
CA ASN A 244 13.88 -11.77 -27.39
C ASN A 244 15.07 -11.06 -28.05
N LYS A 245 15.21 -11.19 -29.38
CA LYS A 245 16.19 -10.43 -30.14
C LYS A 245 15.97 -8.93 -30.00
N SER A 246 14.71 -8.47 -30.05
CA SER A 246 14.39 -7.04 -29.95
C SER A 246 14.87 -6.38 -28.65
N SER A 247 14.95 -7.14 -27.56
CA SER A 247 15.41 -6.66 -26.25
C SER A 247 16.84 -7.09 -25.88
N GLN A 248 17.63 -7.62 -26.81
CA GLN A 248 18.96 -8.15 -26.47
C GLN A 248 19.94 -7.07 -25.95
N ASN A 249 19.68 -5.80 -26.27
CA ASN A 249 20.51 -4.64 -25.90
C ASN A 249 19.76 -3.62 -25.02
N SER A 250 18.66 -4.04 -24.37
CA SER A 250 17.77 -3.15 -23.62
C SER A 250 18.07 -3.07 -22.12
N VAL A 251 19.30 -3.37 -21.72
CA VAL A 251 19.77 -3.15 -20.34
C VAL A 251 20.33 -1.74 -20.25
N GLY A 252 19.79 -0.95 -19.32
CA GLY A 252 20.20 0.41 -19.00
C GLY A 252 21.54 0.49 -18.26
N GLU A 253 21.98 1.71 -17.96
CA GLU A 253 23.26 1.96 -17.28
C GLU A 253 23.33 1.31 -15.89
N TYR A 254 22.19 1.22 -15.19
CA TYR A 254 22.10 0.68 -13.83
C TYR A 254 21.60 -0.77 -13.78
N GLY A 255 21.56 -1.46 -14.93
CA GLY A 255 21.05 -2.83 -15.02
C GLY A 255 19.53 -2.94 -15.10
N ASP A 256 18.83 -1.81 -15.18
CA ASP A 256 17.38 -1.72 -15.38
C ASP A 256 16.98 -2.05 -16.82
N PHE A 257 15.69 -2.36 -17.02
CA PHE A 257 15.15 -2.61 -18.35
C PHE A 257 14.74 -1.30 -19.02
N ASP A 258 15.47 -0.91 -20.07
CA ASP A 258 15.26 0.32 -20.82
C ASP A 258 14.48 0.05 -22.13
N ILE A 259 13.19 0.39 -22.12
CA ILE A 259 12.30 0.26 -23.28
C ILE A 259 12.72 1.13 -24.47
N ALA A 260 13.47 2.22 -24.25
CA ALA A 260 13.91 3.10 -25.34
C ALA A 260 15.03 2.45 -26.18
N ARG A 261 15.68 1.40 -25.65
CA ARG A 261 16.76 0.65 -26.33
C ARG A 261 16.27 -0.58 -27.09
N ILE A 262 14.96 -0.80 -27.17
CA ILE A 262 14.37 -1.88 -27.96
C ILE A 262 14.68 -1.68 -29.45
N ASN A 263 15.12 -2.75 -30.12
CA ASN A 263 15.18 -2.77 -31.58
C ASN A 263 13.76 -2.85 -32.15
N ARG A 264 13.32 -1.73 -32.74
CA ARG A 264 11.96 -1.59 -33.28
C ARG A 264 11.66 -2.53 -34.45
N GLU A 265 12.64 -2.81 -35.31
CA GLU A 265 12.44 -3.69 -36.48
C GLU A 265 12.19 -5.13 -36.05
N ASP A 266 12.98 -5.64 -35.09
CA ASP A 266 12.81 -6.98 -34.55
C ASP A 266 11.50 -7.10 -33.73
N ALA A 267 11.09 -6.04 -33.02
CA ALA A 267 9.79 -6.02 -32.34
C ALA A 267 8.61 -6.01 -33.33
N LEU A 268 8.70 -5.28 -34.45
CA LEU A 268 7.71 -5.34 -35.54
C LEU A 268 7.69 -6.72 -36.21
N ARG A 269 8.85 -7.37 -36.35
CA ARG A 269 8.93 -8.75 -36.81
C ARG A 269 8.22 -9.69 -35.82
N ALA A 270 8.46 -9.55 -34.52
CA ALA A 270 7.75 -10.32 -33.50
C ALA A 270 6.23 -10.15 -33.60
N LYS A 271 5.74 -8.91 -33.79
CA LYS A 271 4.32 -8.62 -34.03
C LYS A 271 3.79 -9.38 -35.24
N LYS A 272 4.50 -9.34 -36.36
CA LYS A 272 4.12 -10.06 -37.60
C LYS A 272 4.06 -11.57 -37.39
N GLU A 273 5.07 -12.16 -36.74
CA GLU A 273 5.10 -13.59 -36.47
C GLU A 273 3.99 -14.02 -35.50
N ALA A 274 3.67 -13.19 -34.50
CA ALA A 274 2.54 -13.40 -33.59
C ALA A 274 1.21 -13.44 -34.35
N GLN A 275 0.97 -12.45 -35.21
CA GLN A 275 -0.24 -12.38 -36.03
C GLN A 275 -0.32 -13.55 -37.03
N THR A 276 0.80 -13.95 -37.63
CA THR A 276 0.88 -15.10 -38.53
C THR A 276 0.53 -16.39 -37.80
N TYR A 277 1.04 -16.57 -36.58
CA TYR A 277 0.69 -17.71 -35.72
C TYR A 277 -0.81 -17.74 -35.43
N LEU A 278 -1.39 -16.63 -34.93
CA LEU A 278 -2.81 -16.55 -34.56
C LEU A 278 -3.75 -16.70 -35.76
N GLN A 279 -3.34 -16.26 -36.95
CA GLN A 279 -4.12 -16.47 -38.17
C GLN A 279 -4.13 -17.94 -38.60
N ARG A 280 -3.01 -18.65 -38.46
CA ARG A 280 -2.86 -20.04 -38.91
C ARG A 280 -3.39 -21.05 -37.89
N TRP A 281 -3.23 -20.78 -36.59
CA TRP A 281 -3.73 -21.61 -35.48
C TRP A 281 -4.48 -20.75 -34.46
N PRO A 282 -5.71 -20.28 -34.77
CA PRO A 282 -6.50 -19.47 -33.86
C PRO A 282 -6.86 -20.21 -32.56
N GLU A 283 -6.99 -21.54 -32.62
CA GLU A 283 -7.21 -22.44 -31.47
C GLU A 283 -5.97 -23.30 -31.20
N GLY A 284 -4.79 -22.80 -31.58
CA GLY A 284 -3.52 -23.49 -31.40
C GLY A 284 -3.11 -23.63 -29.94
N ARG A 285 -2.18 -24.56 -29.68
CA ARG A 285 -1.59 -24.87 -28.37
C ARG A 285 -0.97 -23.65 -27.66
N TYR A 286 -0.55 -22.65 -28.43
CA TYR A 286 0.12 -21.45 -27.94
C TYR A 286 -0.70 -20.17 -28.19
N ALA A 287 -1.98 -20.26 -28.57
CA ALA A 287 -2.83 -19.11 -28.87
C ALA A 287 -2.93 -18.14 -27.70
N ASP A 288 -3.24 -18.63 -26.49
CA ASP A 288 -3.32 -17.80 -25.27
C ASP A 288 -1.98 -17.10 -24.96
N SER A 289 -0.87 -17.82 -25.14
CA SER A 289 0.46 -17.26 -24.91
C SER A 289 0.82 -16.21 -25.96
N ALA A 290 0.49 -16.44 -27.24
CA ALA A 290 0.69 -15.47 -28.31
C ALA A 290 -0.16 -14.19 -28.10
N HIS A 291 -1.42 -14.34 -27.68
CA HIS A 291 -2.25 -13.20 -27.28
C HIS A 291 -1.64 -12.42 -26.09
N GLY A 292 -1.11 -13.12 -25.09
CA GLY A 292 -0.37 -12.49 -23.99
C GLY A 292 0.89 -11.76 -24.46
N MET A 293 1.68 -12.37 -25.34
CA MET A 293 2.93 -11.79 -25.86
C MET A 293 2.69 -10.54 -26.71
N LEU A 294 1.52 -10.39 -27.34
CA LEU A 294 1.16 -9.15 -28.02
C LEU A 294 1.18 -7.95 -27.06
N ARG A 295 0.80 -8.09 -25.78
CA ARG A 295 0.91 -6.98 -24.81
C ARG A 295 2.35 -6.54 -24.62
N ARG A 296 3.27 -7.49 -24.43
CA ARG A 296 4.72 -7.20 -24.32
C ARG A 296 5.28 -6.59 -25.61
N ILE A 297 4.87 -7.10 -26.78
CA ILE A 297 5.28 -6.56 -28.08
C ILE A 297 4.82 -5.11 -28.24
N HIS A 298 3.56 -4.79 -27.91
CA HIS A 298 3.06 -3.43 -28.01
C HIS A 298 3.69 -2.48 -26.97
N TRP A 299 4.03 -2.99 -25.77
CA TRP A 299 4.82 -2.24 -24.79
C TRP A 299 6.22 -1.90 -25.33
N TYR A 300 6.92 -2.88 -25.89
CA TYR A 300 8.23 -2.69 -26.52
C TYR A 300 8.18 -1.70 -27.69
N LEU A 301 7.08 -1.71 -28.46
CA LEU A 301 6.85 -0.77 -29.54
C LEU A 301 6.36 0.61 -29.08
N GLN A 302 6.06 0.78 -27.79
CA GLN A 302 5.42 1.96 -27.20
C GLN A 302 4.12 2.33 -27.94
N ASP A 303 3.39 1.32 -28.42
CA ASP A 303 2.11 1.45 -29.10
C ASP A 303 0.99 1.43 -28.06
N TRP A 304 0.89 2.54 -27.31
CA TRP A 304 0.04 2.66 -26.13
C TRP A 304 -1.45 2.49 -26.44
N ALA A 305 -1.91 2.94 -27.61
CA ALA A 305 -3.30 2.79 -28.02
C ALA A 305 -3.68 1.32 -28.23
N SER A 306 -2.84 0.56 -28.93
CA SER A 306 -3.07 -0.86 -29.13
C SER A 306 -2.92 -1.66 -27.82
N LEU A 307 -1.96 -1.28 -26.98
CA LEU A 307 -1.77 -1.92 -25.67
C LEU A 307 -2.98 -1.69 -24.74
N ALA A 308 -3.58 -0.49 -24.75
CA ALA A 308 -4.83 -0.21 -24.04
C ALA A 308 -5.93 -1.19 -24.44
N GLY A 309 -6.13 -1.40 -25.75
CA GLY A 309 -7.13 -2.34 -26.27
C GLY A 309 -6.89 -3.79 -25.82
N LEU A 310 -5.63 -4.21 -25.73
CA LEU A 310 -5.30 -5.55 -25.24
C LEU A 310 -5.54 -5.71 -23.73
N TYR A 311 -5.29 -4.67 -22.92
CA TYR A 311 -5.62 -4.71 -21.50
C TYR A 311 -7.13 -4.65 -21.26
N GLU A 312 -7.85 -3.82 -22.00
CA GLU A 312 -9.31 -3.79 -22.02
C GLU A 312 -9.89 -5.20 -22.27
N GLN A 313 -9.36 -5.90 -23.29
CA GLN A 313 -9.75 -7.29 -23.57
C GLN A 313 -9.37 -8.24 -22.44
N ALA A 314 -8.15 -8.14 -21.90
CA ALA A 314 -7.67 -9.01 -20.83
C ALA A 314 -8.52 -8.86 -19.55
N PHE A 315 -8.94 -7.64 -19.20
CA PHE A 315 -9.85 -7.39 -18.08
C PHE A 315 -11.21 -8.04 -18.32
N ARG A 316 -11.78 -7.94 -19.53
CA ARG A 316 -13.04 -8.62 -19.87
C ARG A 316 -12.92 -10.14 -19.78
N GLN A 317 -11.79 -10.70 -20.18
CA GLN A 317 -11.54 -12.15 -20.21
C GLN A 317 -11.14 -12.77 -18.87
N ALA A 318 -10.81 -11.97 -17.85
CA ALA A 318 -10.46 -12.49 -16.54
C ALA A 318 -11.61 -13.36 -15.98
N ALA A 319 -11.29 -14.63 -15.70
CA ALA A 319 -12.25 -15.67 -15.33
C ALA A 319 -12.53 -15.74 -13.82
N ASP A 320 -11.60 -15.24 -13.01
CA ASP A 320 -11.65 -15.26 -11.56
C ASP A 320 -10.91 -14.05 -10.95
N ALA A 321 -11.07 -13.85 -9.64
CA ALA A 321 -10.50 -12.72 -8.91
C ALA A 321 -8.95 -12.71 -8.92
N GLN A 322 -8.30 -13.87 -8.87
CA GLN A 322 -6.84 -13.95 -8.87
C GLN A 322 -6.27 -13.59 -10.24
N THR A 323 -6.88 -14.12 -11.31
CA THR A 323 -6.55 -13.77 -12.68
C THR A 323 -6.73 -12.27 -12.91
N LEU A 324 -7.82 -11.68 -12.42
CA LEU A 324 -8.06 -10.24 -12.51
C LEU A 324 -6.97 -9.43 -11.78
N ARG A 325 -6.66 -9.77 -10.52
CA ARG A 325 -5.60 -9.11 -9.75
C ARG A 325 -4.26 -9.14 -10.46
N ASN A 326 -3.84 -10.31 -10.93
CA ASN A 326 -2.59 -10.48 -11.67
C ASN A 326 -2.55 -9.58 -12.93
N ARG A 327 -3.67 -9.45 -13.65
CA ARG A 327 -3.76 -8.57 -14.83
C ARG A 327 -3.71 -7.10 -14.48
N VAL A 328 -4.35 -6.69 -13.39
CA VAL A 328 -4.32 -5.30 -12.91
C VAL A 328 -2.91 -4.87 -12.48
N ILE A 329 -2.13 -5.78 -11.90
CA ILE A 329 -0.73 -5.50 -11.51
C ILE A 329 0.18 -5.46 -12.73
N GLU A 330 0.02 -6.41 -13.66
CA GLU A 330 0.71 -6.38 -14.95
C GLU A 330 0.44 -5.04 -15.66
N TYR A 331 -0.82 -4.62 -15.69
CA TYR A 331 -1.25 -3.35 -16.25
C TYR A 331 -0.55 -2.16 -15.60
N ASP A 332 -0.52 -2.07 -14.28
CA ASP A 332 0.11 -0.94 -13.61
C ASP A 332 1.62 -0.87 -13.88
N ASN A 333 2.32 -2.00 -13.76
CA ASN A 333 3.77 -2.08 -13.96
C ASN A 333 4.18 -1.77 -15.41
N VAL A 334 3.41 -2.22 -16.39
CA VAL A 334 3.77 -2.16 -17.82
C VAL A 334 3.19 -0.93 -18.52
N TYR A 335 1.96 -0.56 -18.15
CA TYR A 335 1.17 0.48 -18.82
C TYR A 335 0.96 1.71 -17.92
N GLY A 336 0.33 1.53 -16.75
CA GLY A 336 -0.04 2.64 -15.86
C GLY A 336 1.16 3.50 -15.43
N ARG A 337 2.28 2.86 -15.07
CA ARG A 337 3.52 3.52 -14.65
C ARG A 337 4.04 4.54 -15.65
N GLN A 338 3.78 4.35 -16.95
CA GLN A 338 4.20 5.27 -18.01
C GLN A 338 3.52 6.64 -17.91
N PHE A 339 2.34 6.69 -17.28
CA PHE A 339 1.54 7.89 -17.14
C PHE A 339 1.64 8.52 -15.75
N TYR A 340 2.62 8.10 -14.94
CA TYR A 340 2.87 8.69 -13.63
C TYR A 340 3.36 10.14 -13.75
N ASP A 341 4.35 10.38 -14.61
CA ASP A 341 4.91 11.72 -14.86
C ASP A 341 4.18 12.47 -15.97
N GLN A 342 3.47 11.75 -16.86
CA GLN A 342 2.75 12.32 -18.00
C GLN A 342 1.33 11.75 -18.07
N SER A 343 0.37 12.45 -17.46
CA SER A 343 -1.01 11.96 -17.40
C SER A 343 -1.67 11.91 -18.78
N VAL A 344 -2.55 10.92 -18.97
CA VAL A 344 -3.38 10.77 -20.18
C VAL A 344 -4.41 11.89 -20.27
N GLN A 345 -4.47 12.56 -21.42
CA GLN A 345 -5.43 13.65 -21.68
C GLN A 345 -6.45 13.31 -22.78
N GLU A 346 -6.30 12.17 -23.44
CA GLU A 346 -7.18 11.71 -24.53
C GLU A 346 -7.64 10.28 -24.25
N ALA A 347 -8.90 9.98 -24.55
CA ALA A 347 -9.42 8.62 -24.39
C ALA A 347 -8.97 7.70 -25.53
N PHE A 348 -8.74 6.44 -25.18
CA PHE A 348 -8.45 5.36 -26.11
C PHE A 348 -9.74 4.79 -26.68
N ALA A 349 -9.96 4.97 -27.99
CA ALA A 349 -11.23 4.70 -28.66
C ALA A 349 -11.80 3.28 -28.43
N ASP A 350 -10.94 2.27 -28.32
CA ASP A 350 -11.33 0.87 -28.15
C ASP A 350 -11.12 0.34 -26.72
N ALA A 351 -10.75 1.20 -25.77
CA ALA A 351 -10.42 0.84 -24.40
C ALA A 351 -11.04 1.82 -23.37
N PRO A 352 -12.37 1.84 -23.22
CA PRO A 352 -13.07 2.78 -22.33
C PRO A 352 -12.77 2.58 -20.83
N LEU A 353 -12.50 1.37 -20.36
CA LEU A 353 -12.16 1.13 -18.94
C LEU A 353 -10.74 1.62 -18.65
N VAL A 354 -9.81 1.35 -19.56
CA VAL A 354 -8.44 1.91 -19.49
C VAL A 354 -8.49 3.44 -19.55
N SER A 355 -9.28 4.00 -20.48
CA SER A 355 -9.46 5.46 -20.59
C SER A 355 -10.00 6.04 -19.29
N TYR A 356 -11.02 5.43 -18.69
CA TYR A 356 -11.56 5.87 -17.41
C TYR A 356 -10.50 5.88 -16.31
N THR A 357 -9.77 4.77 -16.13
CA THR A 357 -8.75 4.65 -15.07
C THR A 357 -7.63 5.68 -15.20
N GLU A 358 -7.13 5.90 -16.41
CA GLU A 358 -6.03 6.84 -16.65
C GLU A 358 -6.50 8.30 -16.59
N MET A 359 -7.71 8.60 -17.07
CA MET A 359 -8.30 9.94 -16.94
C MET A 359 -8.66 10.27 -15.49
N LEU A 360 -9.09 9.28 -14.69
CA LEU A 360 -9.31 9.46 -13.25
C LEU A 360 -7.98 9.73 -12.55
N ARG A 361 -6.88 9.06 -12.94
CA ARG A 361 -5.53 9.38 -12.44
C ARG A 361 -5.11 10.80 -12.82
N ALA A 362 -5.44 11.25 -14.03
CA ALA A 362 -5.14 12.60 -14.52
C ALA A 362 -5.89 13.73 -13.77
N LEU A 363 -6.87 13.39 -12.93
CA LEU A 363 -7.56 14.31 -12.03
C LEU A 363 -6.86 14.52 -10.68
N ARG A 364 -5.79 13.78 -10.39
CA ARG A 364 -4.94 14.06 -9.22
C ARG A 364 -4.34 15.45 -9.31
N LEU A 365 -4.31 16.14 -8.17
CA LEU A 365 -3.77 17.50 -8.10
C LEU A 365 -2.23 17.46 -8.19
N ASN A 366 -1.68 18.29 -9.08
CA ASN A 366 -0.24 18.50 -9.20
C ASN A 366 0.29 19.47 -8.12
N SER A 367 1.58 19.85 -8.20
CA SER A 367 2.20 20.80 -7.27
C SER A 367 1.51 22.16 -7.19
N ASP A 368 0.79 22.56 -8.25
CA ASP A 368 0.03 23.81 -8.33
C ASP A 368 -1.41 23.66 -7.82
N GLN A 369 -1.74 22.53 -7.18
CA GLN A 369 -3.08 22.19 -6.68
C GLN A 369 -4.13 22.16 -7.80
N LYS A 370 -3.77 21.66 -8.99
CA LYS A 370 -4.68 21.56 -10.14
C LYS A 370 -4.61 20.19 -10.82
N PRO A 371 -5.73 19.68 -11.36
CA PRO A 371 -5.71 18.48 -12.18
C PRO A 371 -5.03 18.74 -13.53
N THR A 372 -4.47 17.69 -14.14
CA THR A 372 -3.94 17.76 -15.51
C THR A 372 -5.05 17.63 -16.54
N LEU A 373 -6.07 16.83 -16.26
CA LEU A 373 -7.24 16.70 -17.13
C LEU A 373 -8.10 17.97 -17.09
N THR A 374 -8.38 18.54 -18.27
CA THR A 374 -9.24 19.74 -18.41
C THR A 374 -10.65 19.39 -18.86
N GLN A 375 -11.59 20.35 -18.74
CA GLN A 375 -12.96 20.20 -19.26
C GLN A 375 -12.97 19.91 -20.76
N ALA A 376 -12.12 20.59 -21.54
CA ALA A 376 -12.05 20.37 -22.99
C ALA A 376 -11.55 18.95 -23.35
N ASN A 377 -10.57 18.44 -22.61
CA ASN A 377 -10.11 17.06 -22.76
C ASN A 377 -11.22 16.06 -22.43
N LEU A 378 -11.95 16.30 -21.33
CA LEU A 378 -13.05 15.45 -20.91
C LEU A 378 -14.20 15.48 -21.93
N ASP A 379 -14.61 16.66 -22.41
CA ASP A 379 -15.66 16.78 -23.43
C ASP A 379 -15.28 16.03 -24.71
N ALA A 380 -14.02 16.11 -25.13
CA ALA A 380 -13.51 15.39 -26.30
C ALA A 380 -13.51 13.86 -26.12
N SER A 381 -13.43 13.35 -24.88
CA SER A 381 -13.46 11.91 -24.61
C SER A 381 -14.87 11.30 -24.63
N LYS A 382 -15.91 12.13 -24.47
CA LYS A 382 -17.30 11.69 -24.34
C LYS A 382 -17.77 10.70 -25.42
N PRO A 383 -17.46 10.89 -26.73
CA PRO A 383 -17.88 9.96 -27.77
C PRO A 383 -17.36 8.53 -27.58
N VAL A 384 -16.18 8.35 -26.97
CA VAL A 384 -15.61 7.02 -26.67
C VAL A 384 -16.48 6.29 -25.65
N PHE A 385 -16.90 6.98 -24.60
CA PHE A 385 -17.77 6.42 -23.56
C PHE A 385 -19.21 6.21 -24.06
N GLU A 386 -19.74 7.11 -24.88
CA GLU A 386 -21.07 6.94 -25.49
C GLU A 386 -21.11 5.72 -26.42
N LYS A 387 -20.15 5.59 -27.33
CA LYS A 387 -20.08 4.47 -28.28
C LYS A 387 -19.95 3.11 -27.59
N SER A 388 -19.30 3.08 -26.42
CA SER A 388 -19.08 1.85 -25.65
C SER A 388 -20.17 1.56 -24.60
N GLY A 389 -21.20 2.40 -24.49
CA GLY A 389 -22.25 2.26 -23.47
C GLY A 389 -21.76 2.50 -22.04
N LYS A 390 -20.68 3.29 -21.88
CA LYS A 390 -20.00 3.61 -20.61
C LYS A 390 -20.11 5.09 -20.22
N LEU A 391 -21.15 5.78 -20.70
CA LEU A 391 -21.43 7.17 -20.33
C LEU A 391 -21.47 7.43 -18.80
N PRO A 392 -21.94 6.50 -17.95
CA PRO A 392 -21.84 6.68 -16.49
C PRO A 392 -20.41 6.88 -15.97
N LEU A 393 -19.40 6.23 -16.57
CA LEU A 393 -17.99 6.43 -16.20
C LEU A 393 -17.49 7.83 -16.59
N TRP A 394 -17.92 8.32 -17.76
CA TRP A 394 -17.63 9.70 -18.16
C TRP A 394 -18.28 10.72 -17.23
N ARG A 395 -19.52 10.45 -16.77
CA ARG A 395 -20.21 11.29 -15.79
C ARG A 395 -19.45 11.33 -14.47
N ASP A 396 -18.94 10.20 -13.99
CA ASP A 396 -18.11 10.18 -12.78
C ASP A 396 -16.84 11.03 -12.94
N LEU A 397 -16.13 10.92 -14.07
CA LEU A 397 -14.98 11.80 -14.38
C LEU A 397 -15.36 13.28 -14.34
N GLN A 398 -16.55 13.65 -14.85
CA GLN A 398 -17.05 15.02 -14.83
C GLN A 398 -17.27 15.52 -13.39
N LEU A 399 -17.86 14.70 -12.53
CA LEU A 399 -18.11 15.05 -11.14
C LEU A 399 -16.80 15.17 -10.36
N ASN A 400 -15.85 14.25 -10.57
CA ASN A 400 -14.51 14.32 -10.00
C ASN A 400 -13.73 15.55 -10.49
N LEU A 401 -13.84 15.92 -11.77
CA LEU A 401 -13.25 17.16 -12.30
C LEU A 401 -13.82 18.41 -11.64
N TRP A 402 -15.15 18.47 -11.48
CA TRP A 402 -15.77 19.59 -10.76
C TRP A 402 -15.34 19.65 -9.31
N LEU A 403 -15.17 18.52 -8.63
CA LEU A 403 -14.68 18.51 -7.25
C LEU A 403 -13.23 19.01 -7.18
N ALA A 404 -12.35 18.51 -8.05
CA ALA A 404 -10.94 18.91 -8.13
C ALA A 404 -10.74 20.38 -8.53
N THR A 405 -11.74 21.01 -9.15
CA THR A 405 -11.75 22.43 -9.54
C THR A 405 -12.65 23.29 -8.65
N GLU A 406 -13.07 22.75 -7.50
CA GLU A 406 -13.94 23.39 -6.49
C GLU A 406 -15.30 23.87 -7.01
N ASN A 407 -15.78 23.34 -8.14
CA ASN A 407 -17.10 23.63 -8.70
C ASN A 407 -18.21 22.79 -8.05
N ASN A 408 -18.35 22.95 -6.73
CA ASN A 408 -19.33 22.21 -5.93
C ASN A 408 -20.77 22.47 -6.37
N ALA A 409 -21.08 23.68 -6.87
CA ALA A 409 -22.43 24.03 -7.33
C ALA A 409 -22.89 23.19 -8.53
N ALA A 410 -22.00 22.90 -9.47
CA ALA A 410 -22.31 22.05 -10.61
C ALA A 410 -22.64 20.60 -10.17
N ILE A 411 -21.91 20.07 -9.19
CA ILE A 411 -22.18 18.73 -8.63
C ILE A 411 -23.56 18.69 -7.99
N LEU A 412 -23.89 19.66 -7.12
CA LEU A 412 -25.20 19.72 -6.45
C LEU A 412 -26.37 19.89 -7.43
N GLN A 413 -26.14 20.55 -8.57
CA GLN A 413 -27.15 20.68 -9.62
C GLN A 413 -27.29 19.38 -10.45
N ALA A 414 -26.20 18.65 -10.68
CA ALA A 414 -26.16 17.50 -11.57
C ALA A 414 -26.50 16.16 -10.90
N VAL A 415 -26.34 16.05 -9.58
CA VAL A 415 -26.58 14.82 -8.81
C VAL A 415 -27.85 14.96 -7.98
N THR A 416 -28.76 14.00 -8.12
CA THR A 416 -29.94 13.90 -7.27
C THR A 416 -29.64 12.92 -6.12
N PRO A 417 -29.90 13.31 -4.86
CA PRO A 417 -29.79 12.40 -3.73
C PRO A 417 -30.60 11.12 -3.94
N ALA A 418 -29.94 9.98 -3.81
CA ALA A 418 -30.55 8.68 -3.99
C ALA A 418 -31.58 8.41 -2.88
N LYS A 419 -32.73 7.84 -3.26
CA LYS A 419 -33.73 7.31 -2.30
C LYS A 419 -33.49 5.84 -1.97
N GLN A 420 -32.77 5.14 -2.85
CA GLN A 420 -32.37 3.75 -2.75
C GLN A 420 -31.00 3.64 -3.41
N LEU A 421 -30.12 2.82 -2.83
CA LEU A 421 -28.82 2.51 -3.41
C LEU A 421 -28.80 1.02 -3.79
N PRO A 422 -28.45 0.68 -5.03
CA PRO A 422 -28.23 -0.72 -5.40
C PRO A 422 -27.12 -1.34 -4.54
N ALA A 423 -27.27 -2.63 -4.21
CA ALA A 423 -26.22 -3.37 -3.52
C ALA A 423 -25.04 -3.57 -4.47
N HIS A 424 -23.82 -3.37 -3.97
CA HIS A 424 -22.59 -3.55 -4.75
C HIS A 424 -22.64 -2.75 -6.07
N ASP A 425 -22.92 -1.45 -5.98
CA ASP A 425 -22.80 -0.49 -7.09
C ASP A 425 -21.88 0.67 -6.68
N ILE A 426 -20.58 0.50 -6.93
CA ILE A 426 -19.52 1.42 -6.55
C ILE A 426 -19.68 2.76 -7.25
N LEU A 427 -20.20 2.78 -8.48
CA LEU A 427 -20.37 4.00 -9.26
C LEU A 427 -21.53 4.83 -8.71
N ALA A 428 -22.67 4.18 -8.42
CA ALA A 428 -23.81 4.84 -7.79
C ALA A 428 -23.43 5.38 -6.40
N PHE A 429 -22.68 4.62 -5.60
CA PHE A 429 -22.20 5.08 -4.30
C PHE A 429 -21.23 6.27 -4.43
N SER A 430 -20.26 6.20 -5.36
CA SER A 430 -19.29 7.28 -5.60
C SER A 430 -19.96 8.58 -6.01
N GLU A 431 -20.97 8.54 -6.88
CA GLU A 431 -21.76 9.71 -7.27
C GLU A 431 -22.43 10.39 -6.05
N GLN A 432 -22.98 9.59 -5.12
CA GLN A 432 -23.58 10.12 -3.88
C GLN A 432 -22.53 10.71 -2.94
N VAL A 433 -21.36 10.09 -2.83
CA VAL A 433 -20.25 10.64 -2.04
C VAL A 433 -19.77 11.98 -2.61
N LEU A 434 -19.68 12.12 -3.93
CA LEU A 434 -19.33 13.40 -4.57
C LEU A 434 -20.35 14.50 -4.24
N TYR A 435 -21.65 14.17 -4.23
CA TYR A 435 -22.70 15.11 -3.79
C TYR A 435 -22.51 15.54 -2.33
N GLY A 436 -22.29 14.60 -1.40
CA GLY A 436 -22.06 14.94 0.00
C GLY A 436 -20.77 15.76 0.22
N ASN A 437 -19.70 15.45 -0.52
CA ASN A 437 -18.47 16.24 -0.52
C ASN A 437 -18.72 17.67 -1.03
N ALA A 438 -19.57 17.84 -2.06
CA ALA A 438 -19.92 19.15 -2.58
C ALA A 438 -20.73 20.00 -1.56
N LEU A 439 -21.63 19.38 -0.79
CA LEU A 439 -22.31 20.05 0.34
C LEU A 439 -21.30 20.54 1.39
N MET A 440 -20.33 19.69 1.76
CA MET A 440 -19.26 20.06 2.69
C MET A 440 -18.37 21.17 2.11
N GLY A 441 -18.03 21.13 0.82
CA GLY A 441 -17.26 22.15 0.13
C GLY A 441 -17.95 23.51 0.10
N GLN A 442 -19.29 23.55 0.02
CA GLN A 442 -20.09 24.76 0.18
C GLN A 442 -20.41 25.11 1.64
N LYS A 443 -19.90 24.33 2.60
CA LYS A 443 -20.15 24.51 4.04
C LYS A 443 -21.64 24.44 4.42
N GLN A 444 -22.43 23.70 3.63
CA GLN A 444 -23.84 23.42 3.90
C GLN A 444 -23.94 22.28 4.93
N TRP A 445 -23.52 22.56 6.17
CA TRP A 445 -23.26 21.53 7.16
C TRP A 445 -24.51 20.77 7.62
N SER A 446 -25.66 21.46 7.75
CA SER A 446 -26.90 20.81 8.15
C SER A 446 -27.35 19.82 7.07
N GLU A 447 -27.34 20.26 5.81
CA GLU A 447 -27.70 19.45 4.66
C GLU A 447 -26.73 18.29 4.47
N ALA A 448 -25.42 18.52 4.66
CA ALA A 448 -24.40 17.48 4.60
C ALA A 448 -24.63 16.42 5.69
N ARG A 449 -24.90 16.83 6.93
CA ARG A 449 -25.18 15.93 8.05
C ARG A 449 -26.39 15.04 7.76
N ASP A 450 -27.49 15.65 7.32
CA ASP A 450 -28.74 14.94 7.03
C ASP A 450 -28.56 14.00 5.82
N PHE A 451 -27.79 14.43 4.82
CA PHE A 451 -27.41 13.62 3.67
C PHE A 451 -26.58 12.40 4.07
N TRP A 452 -25.48 12.58 4.81
CA TRP A 452 -24.62 11.47 5.25
C TRP A 452 -25.38 10.48 6.14
N SER A 453 -26.23 11.00 7.04
CA SER A 453 -27.10 10.15 7.88
C SER A 453 -28.09 9.33 7.06
N THR A 454 -28.58 9.87 5.95
CA THR A 454 -29.47 9.15 5.03
C THR A 454 -28.68 8.12 4.21
N LEU A 455 -27.54 8.52 3.63
CA LEU A 455 -26.70 7.63 2.83
C LEU A 455 -26.20 6.45 3.65
N LEU A 456 -25.84 6.65 4.93
CA LEU A 456 -25.44 5.58 5.84
C LEU A 456 -26.51 4.48 5.97
N LYS A 457 -27.79 4.85 5.97
CA LYS A 457 -28.93 3.91 6.03
C LYS A 457 -29.20 3.21 4.71
N LEU A 458 -28.81 3.83 3.59
CA LEU A 458 -28.98 3.27 2.24
C LEU A 458 -27.83 2.34 1.85
N SER A 459 -26.61 2.61 2.34
CA SER A 459 -25.42 1.79 2.08
C SER A 459 -25.56 0.40 2.69
N GLN A 460 -25.31 -0.62 1.88
CA GLN A 460 -25.39 -2.03 2.27
C GLN A 460 -24.02 -2.65 2.56
N ASP A 461 -22.95 -2.07 2.01
CA ASP A 461 -21.58 -2.55 2.19
C ASP A 461 -20.95 -1.99 3.48
N ASN A 462 -20.29 -2.86 4.25
CA ASN A 462 -19.68 -2.48 5.52
C ASN A 462 -18.63 -1.38 5.36
N GLU A 463 -17.74 -1.47 4.37
CA GLU A 463 -16.74 -0.43 4.08
C GLU A 463 -17.41 0.92 3.78
N GLN A 464 -18.47 0.92 2.96
CA GLN A 464 -19.20 2.15 2.62
C GLN A 464 -19.80 2.78 3.87
N GLN A 465 -20.40 1.97 4.75
CA GLN A 465 -20.93 2.46 6.02
C GLN A 465 -19.84 3.09 6.90
N GLN A 466 -18.65 2.47 7.00
CA GLN A 466 -17.54 3.05 7.78
C GLN A 466 -17.04 4.35 7.15
N TYR A 467 -16.90 4.40 5.83
CA TYR A 467 -16.51 5.62 5.12
C TYR A 467 -17.53 6.77 5.34
N VAL A 468 -18.83 6.47 5.27
CA VAL A 468 -19.88 7.47 5.52
C VAL A 468 -19.89 7.92 6.98
N GLN A 469 -19.62 7.03 7.94
CA GLN A 469 -19.48 7.42 9.34
C GLN A 469 -18.30 8.40 9.55
N ALA A 470 -17.17 8.21 8.87
CA ALA A 470 -16.06 9.16 8.91
C ALA A 470 -16.46 10.54 8.36
N LYS A 471 -17.21 10.56 7.24
CA LYS A 471 -17.75 11.80 6.64
C LYS A 471 -18.75 12.51 7.56
N LEU A 472 -19.63 11.74 8.20
CA LEU A 472 -20.59 12.27 9.17
C LEU A 472 -19.87 12.85 10.39
N ALA A 473 -18.90 12.13 10.96
CA ALA A 473 -18.09 12.62 12.09
C ALA A 473 -17.37 13.93 11.74
N ALA A 474 -16.73 13.99 10.57
CA ALA A 474 -16.07 15.21 10.11
C ALA A 474 -17.05 16.39 9.94
N THR A 475 -18.23 16.13 9.40
CA THR A 475 -19.28 17.14 9.22
C THR A 475 -19.75 17.70 10.56
N LEU A 476 -19.97 16.85 11.56
CA LEU A 476 -20.34 17.24 12.92
C LEU A 476 -19.24 18.09 13.60
N VAL A 477 -17.97 17.73 13.39
CA VAL A 477 -16.84 18.55 13.87
C VAL A 477 -16.81 19.91 13.19
N TYR A 478 -16.95 19.97 11.85
CA TYR A 478 -16.96 21.25 11.12
C TYR A 478 -18.15 22.14 11.47
N SER A 479 -19.31 21.55 11.80
CA SER A 479 -20.49 22.30 12.24
C SER A 479 -20.40 22.79 13.69
N GLY A 480 -19.40 22.35 14.45
CA GLY A 480 -19.28 22.63 15.88
C GLY A 480 -20.20 21.80 16.77
N ASP A 481 -20.85 20.76 16.23
CA ASP A 481 -21.79 19.88 16.94
C ASP A 481 -21.08 18.58 17.35
N THR A 482 -19.96 18.71 18.06
CA THR A 482 -19.13 17.56 18.46
C THR A 482 -19.85 16.62 19.45
N GLU A 483 -20.82 17.13 20.20
CA GLU A 483 -21.63 16.33 21.14
C GLU A 483 -22.47 15.28 20.43
N ALA A 484 -23.00 15.60 19.24
CA ALA A 484 -23.79 14.68 18.44
C ALA A 484 -22.99 13.43 18.00
N VAL A 485 -21.65 13.51 17.91
CA VAL A 485 -20.82 12.32 17.69
C VAL A 485 -21.06 11.31 18.79
N PHE A 486 -21.24 11.75 20.03
CA PHE A 486 -21.33 10.88 21.19
C PHE A 486 -22.74 10.69 21.76
N ALA A 487 -23.77 11.22 21.11
CA ALA A 487 -25.15 11.02 21.51
C ALA A 487 -25.50 9.51 21.59
N PRO A 488 -26.39 9.08 22.50
CA PRO A 488 -26.77 7.67 22.63
C PRO A 488 -27.32 7.03 21.36
N ASP A 489 -27.92 7.82 20.47
CA ASP A 489 -28.48 7.42 19.17
C ASP A 489 -27.60 7.88 17.99
N SER A 490 -26.35 8.24 18.25
CA SER A 490 -25.40 8.66 17.20
C SER A 490 -25.20 7.57 16.15
N ALA A 491 -25.21 7.99 14.89
CA ALA A 491 -24.86 7.15 13.75
C ALA A 491 -23.35 6.91 13.63
N VAL A 492 -22.51 7.66 14.35
CA VAL A 492 -21.05 7.46 14.39
C VAL A 492 -20.74 6.46 15.50
N THR A 493 -20.69 5.18 15.13
CA THR A 493 -20.49 4.05 16.06
C THR A 493 -19.08 3.51 16.05
N ASN A 494 -18.29 3.74 15.00
CA ASN A 494 -16.92 3.27 14.89
C ASN A 494 -16.02 3.94 15.94
N LEU A 495 -15.42 3.13 16.83
CA LEU A 495 -14.61 3.63 17.94
C LEU A 495 -13.38 4.41 17.47
N ARG A 496 -12.82 4.09 16.29
CA ARG A 496 -11.69 4.83 15.73
C ARG A 496 -12.03 6.30 15.56
N TYR A 497 -13.15 6.62 14.91
CA TYR A 497 -13.56 7.99 14.65
C TYR A 497 -13.96 8.71 15.94
N ARG A 498 -14.66 8.03 16.84
CA ARG A 498 -15.00 8.56 18.17
C ARG A 498 -13.75 8.87 19.00
N SER A 499 -12.75 7.98 18.98
CA SER A 499 -11.44 8.16 19.62
C SER A 499 -10.73 9.41 19.09
N ARG A 500 -10.71 9.62 17.76
CA ARG A 500 -10.14 10.83 17.16
C ARG A 500 -10.78 12.09 17.73
N VAL A 501 -12.12 12.14 17.77
CA VAL A 501 -12.86 13.31 18.28
C VAL A 501 -12.59 13.53 19.77
N LEU A 502 -12.57 12.47 20.59
CA LEU A 502 -12.25 12.54 22.02
C LEU A 502 -10.87 13.14 22.28
N LYS A 503 -9.85 12.62 21.57
CA LYS A 503 -8.46 12.99 21.78
C LYS A 503 -8.11 14.40 21.30
N THR A 504 -8.88 14.96 20.38
CA THR A 504 -8.50 16.20 19.68
C THR A 504 -9.38 17.40 20.00
N VAL A 505 -10.70 17.24 19.92
CA VAL A 505 -11.64 18.37 19.89
C VAL A 505 -12.69 18.34 21.00
N ALA A 506 -12.86 17.22 21.70
CA ALA A 506 -13.79 17.13 22.83
C ALA A 506 -13.38 18.07 23.98
N THR A 507 -14.33 18.72 24.64
CA THR A 507 -14.04 19.54 25.84
C THR A 507 -13.84 18.66 27.09
N PRO A 508 -13.22 19.16 28.17
CA PRO A 508 -13.14 18.42 29.44
C PRO A 508 -14.50 17.94 29.95
N GLU A 509 -15.56 18.75 29.79
CA GLU A 509 -16.93 18.38 30.18
C GLU A 509 -17.46 17.21 29.35
N GLN A 510 -17.24 17.25 28.03
CA GLN A 510 -17.61 16.16 27.12
C GLN A 510 -16.84 14.87 27.45
N LEU A 511 -15.54 14.98 27.76
CA LEU A 511 -14.74 13.85 28.21
C LEU A 511 -15.30 13.25 29.51
N ARG A 512 -15.58 14.06 30.54
CA ARG A 512 -16.22 13.60 31.80
C ARG A 512 -17.56 12.90 31.54
N GLN A 513 -18.37 13.46 30.64
CA GLN A 513 -19.62 12.85 30.24
C GLN A 513 -19.39 11.47 29.63
N GLN A 514 -18.42 11.33 28.71
CA GLN A 514 -18.11 10.05 28.07
C GLN A 514 -17.48 9.02 29.01
N VAL A 515 -16.72 9.44 30.02
CA VAL A 515 -16.27 8.52 31.08
C VAL A 515 -17.47 7.87 31.80
N SER A 516 -18.54 8.63 32.01
CA SER A 516 -19.72 8.18 32.75
C SER A 516 -20.75 7.45 31.86
N GLN A 517 -20.96 7.95 30.65
CA GLN A 517 -22.06 7.57 29.76
C GLN A 517 -21.61 6.83 28.49
N GLY A 518 -20.30 6.71 28.25
CA GLY A 518 -19.76 6.05 27.07
C GLY A 518 -20.32 4.63 26.91
N PRO A 519 -20.51 4.15 25.68
CA PRO A 519 -21.23 2.92 25.37
C PRO A 519 -20.52 1.66 25.89
N ASN A 520 -19.19 1.70 26.07
CA ASN A 520 -18.36 0.58 26.49
C ASN A 520 -17.13 1.04 27.28
N ASN A 521 -16.36 0.10 27.83
CA ASN A 521 -15.20 0.42 28.68
C ASN A 521 -14.04 0.98 27.86
N GLU A 522 -13.93 0.60 26.59
CA GLU A 522 -12.89 1.03 25.65
C GLU A 522 -12.99 2.55 25.40
N GLU A 523 -14.18 3.06 25.06
CA GLU A 523 -14.41 4.48 24.89
C GLU A 523 -14.26 5.27 26.19
N ARG A 524 -14.79 4.73 27.30
CA ARG A 524 -14.64 5.35 28.64
C ARG A 524 -13.17 5.47 29.04
N THR A 525 -12.35 4.48 28.70
CA THR A 525 -10.91 4.46 28.96
C THR A 525 -10.20 5.53 28.14
N ILE A 526 -10.49 5.63 26.83
CA ILE A 526 -9.95 6.69 25.97
C ILE A 526 -10.33 8.07 26.49
N ALA A 527 -11.60 8.27 26.87
CA ALA A 527 -12.08 9.54 27.40
C ALA A 527 -11.39 9.89 28.72
N LEU A 528 -11.27 8.94 29.65
CA LEU A 528 -10.65 9.19 30.96
C LEU A 528 -9.15 9.44 30.84
N HIS A 529 -8.45 8.64 30.04
CA HIS A 529 -7.02 8.85 29.80
C HIS A 529 -6.78 10.25 29.22
N THR A 530 -7.52 10.60 28.16
CA THR A 530 -7.41 11.92 27.53
C THR A 530 -7.71 13.04 28.51
N LEU A 531 -8.76 12.92 29.33
CA LEU A 531 -9.12 13.90 30.36
C LEU A 531 -7.99 14.10 31.37
N LEU A 532 -7.48 13.01 31.94
CA LEU A 532 -6.43 13.06 32.97
C LEU A 532 -5.12 13.63 32.42
N VAL A 533 -4.72 13.26 31.20
CA VAL A 533 -3.55 13.89 30.57
C VAL A 533 -3.76 15.38 30.40
N ARG A 534 -4.91 15.79 29.85
CA ARG A 534 -5.21 17.19 29.62
C ARG A 534 -5.30 17.99 30.92
N ASP A 535 -5.83 17.42 32.00
CA ASP A 535 -5.87 18.12 33.29
C ASP A 535 -4.46 18.40 33.82
N LEU A 536 -3.53 17.46 33.62
CA LEU A 536 -2.12 17.66 34.00
C LEU A 536 -1.42 18.69 33.11
N THR A 537 -1.60 18.63 31.79
CA THR A 537 -0.89 19.51 30.85
C THR A 537 -1.50 20.90 30.75
N GLU A 538 -2.78 21.06 31.10
CA GLU A 538 -3.50 22.35 31.11
C GLU A 538 -3.64 22.93 32.53
N ASN A 539 -2.85 22.43 33.50
CA ASN A 539 -2.77 22.90 34.90
C ASN A 539 -4.09 22.85 35.69
N ARG A 540 -5.03 21.96 35.34
CA ARG A 540 -6.28 21.73 36.08
C ARG A 540 -6.11 20.69 37.20
N PHE A 541 -5.15 20.93 38.08
CA PHE A 541 -4.78 19.96 39.13
C PHE A 541 -5.91 19.61 40.09
N SER A 542 -6.79 20.56 40.40
CA SER A 542 -7.98 20.31 41.24
C SER A 542 -8.98 19.38 40.57
N ASP A 543 -9.16 19.52 39.26
CA ASP A 543 -10.05 18.68 38.46
C ASP A 543 -9.47 17.27 38.35
N TRP A 544 -8.17 17.15 38.07
CA TRP A 544 -7.49 15.84 38.00
C TRP A 544 -7.72 14.98 39.26
N LEU A 545 -7.65 15.59 40.45
CA LEU A 545 -7.90 14.89 41.73
C LEU A 545 -9.35 14.40 41.87
N GLN A 546 -10.30 15.05 41.21
CA GLN A 546 -11.70 14.64 41.16
C GLN A 546 -11.90 13.58 40.07
N ASP A 547 -11.45 13.88 38.86
CA ASP A 547 -11.66 13.09 37.65
C ASP A 547 -10.97 11.73 37.72
N ARG A 548 -9.82 11.61 38.39
CA ARG A 548 -9.15 10.31 38.61
C ARG A 548 -10.04 9.30 39.32
N LYS A 549 -10.96 9.74 40.18
CA LYS A 549 -11.87 8.84 40.91
C LYS A 549 -12.82 8.10 39.98
N LEU A 550 -13.07 8.66 38.78
CA LEU A 550 -13.92 8.05 37.77
C LEU A 550 -13.34 6.74 37.22
N ALA A 551 -12.04 6.48 37.40
CA ALA A 551 -11.41 5.20 37.03
C ALA A 551 -12.10 3.99 37.70
N SER A 552 -12.66 4.17 38.91
CA SER A 552 -13.37 3.11 39.63
C SER A 552 -14.66 2.64 38.95
N ALA A 553 -15.24 3.46 38.07
CA ALA A 553 -16.44 3.12 37.30
C ALA A 553 -16.13 2.33 36.01
N ILE A 554 -14.85 2.16 35.66
CA ILE A 554 -14.40 1.41 34.49
C ILE A 554 -13.87 0.07 34.97
N THR A 555 -14.62 -1.01 34.71
CA THR A 555 -14.16 -2.36 35.07
C THR A 555 -12.97 -2.75 34.21
N GLN A 556 -11.82 -2.98 34.85
CA GLN A 556 -10.60 -3.45 34.20
C GLN A 556 -10.76 -4.90 33.67
N PRO A 557 -10.08 -5.30 32.58
CA PRO A 557 -9.16 -4.50 31.77
C PRO A 557 -9.57 -4.28 30.30
N VAL A 558 -9.38 -3.05 29.82
CA VAL A 558 -9.08 -2.79 28.39
C VAL A 558 -7.56 -2.85 28.27
N ILE A 559 -7.00 -4.06 28.23
CA ILE A 559 -5.55 -4.30 28.10
C ILE A 559 -5.30 -4.97 26.76
N GLY A 560 -4.31 -4.47 26.03
CA GLY A 560 -3.84 -5.04 24.77
C GLY A 560 -3.02 -4.01 23.99
N GLU A 561 -2.23 -4.48 23.03
CA GLU A 561 -1.42 -3.63 22.14
C GLU A 561 -2.28 -2.56 21.45
N ALA A 562 -3.52 -2.88 21.09
CA ALA A 562 -4.43 -1.91 20.50
C ALA A 562 -4.83 -0.74 21.42
N PHE A 563 -4.49 -0.74 22.73
CA PHE A 563 -4.88 0.28 23.72
C PHE A 563 -3.76 0.71 24.69
N ASP A 564 -2.50 0.37 24.39
CA ASP A 564 -1.37 0.79 25.24
C ASP A 564 -1.20 2.32 25.35
N ASP A 565 -1.67 3.07 24.34
CA ASP A 565 -1.66 4.53 24.23
C ASP A 565 -2.62 5.24 25.19
N VAL A 566 -3.53 4.47 25.81
CA VAL A 566 -4.53 4.99 26.78
C VAL A 566 -4.49 4.24 28.11
N ASN A 567 -3.33 3.69 28.46
CA ASN A 567 -3.15 2.91 29.67
C ASN A 567 -3.30 3.75 30.96
N LEU A 568 -4.42 3.54 31.67
CA LEU A 568 -4.72 4.25 32.92
C LEU A 568 -3.77 3.93 34.08
N SER A 569 -3.05 2.80 34.06
CA SER A 569 -2.12 2.46 35.15
C SER A 569 -0.89 3.37 35.18
N THR A 570 -0.62 4.11 34.10
CA THR A 570 0.44 5.12 34.07
C THR A 570 0.28 6.16 35.18
N PHE A 571 -0.96 6.46 35.57
CA PHE A 571 -1.26 7.44 36.62
C PHE A 571 -0.97 6.92 38.04
N ASP A 572 -0.65 5.63 38.23
CA ASP A 572 -0.23 5.06 39.52
C ASP A 572 1.27 5.26 39.81
N TRP A 573 1.93 6.16 39.07
CA TRP A 573 3.31 6.56 39.28
C TRP A 573 3.58 6.96 40.73
N ASN A 574 4.54 6.27 41.35
CA ASN A 574 4.87 6.39 42.77
C ASN A 574 6.14 7.24 43.04
N GLY A 575 6.82 7.70 41.99
CA GLY A 575 8.06 8.50 42.09
C GLY A 575 9.35 7.70 41.92
N ASP A 576 9.32 6.36 42.00
CA ASP A 576 10.54 5.53 42.05
C ASP A 576 11.36 5.56 40.74
N ALA A 577 10.71 5.88 39.61
CA ALA A 577 11.35 5.99 38.31
C ALA A 577 12.04 7.34 38.08
N ALA A 578 11.92 8.30 39.02
CA ALA A 578 12.57 9.60 38.93
C ALA A 578 14.11 9.47 38.82
N GLU A 579 14.75 10.53 38.34
CA GLU A 579 16.20 10.60 38.20
C GLU A 579 16.89 10.25 39.52
N VAL A 580 17.84 9.30 39.47
CA VAL A 580 18.56 8.85 40.67
C VAL A 580 19.20 10.05 41.38
N GLY A 581 18.83 10.25 42.63
CA GLY A 581 19.26 11.39 43.45
C GLY A 581 18.24 12.53 43.57
N TYR A 582 17.11 12.48 42.86
CA TYR A 582 15.98 13.39 43.02
C TYR A 582 14.76 12.60 43.46
N VAL A 583 14.26 12.85 44.68
CA VAL A 583 13.16 12.08 45.27
C VAL A 583 11.84 12.75 44.91
N CYS A 584 10.94 12.01 44.27
CA CYS A 584 9.58 12.45 44.01
C CYS A 584 8.58 11.64 44.81
N ARG A 585 7.49 12.30 45.19
CA ARG A 585 6.31 11.64 45.76
C ARG A 585 5.45 11.04 44.65
N SER A 586 4.42 10.28 45.05
CA SER A 586 3.43 9.77 44.10
C SER A 586 2.79 10.89 43.27
N LEU A 587 2.27 10.55 42.10
CA LEU A 587 1.60 11.52 41.23
C LEU A 587 0.41 12.18 41.96
N ASN A 588 -0.35 11.41 42.75
CA ASN A 588 -1.46 11.93 43.55
C ASN A 588 -1.02 13.03 44.53
N GLU A 589 0.09 12.82 45.25
CA GLU A 589 0.60 13.80 46.22
C GLU A 589 1.24 15.01 45.52
N THR A 590 1.91 14.78 44.39
CA THR A 590 2.49 15.82 43.54
C THR A 590 1.39 16.76 43.04
N VAL A 591 0.34 16.21 42.42
CA VAL A 591 -0.83 16.97 41.94
C VAL A 591 -1.60 17.60 43.11
N GLY A 592 -1.68 16.90 44.25
CA GLY A 592 -2.26 17.43 45.49
C GLY A 592 -1.55 18.70 46.01
N THR A 593 -0.23 18.78 45.83
CA THR A 593 0.57 19.97 46.13
C THR A 593 0.31 21.06 45.10
N LEU A 594 0.39 20.74 43.81
CA LEU A 594 0.16 21.69 42.71
C LEU A 594 -1.25 22.29 42.71
N SER A 595 -2.26 21.54 43.13
CA SER A 595 -3.63 22.04 43.29
C SER A 595 -3.76 23.11 44.36
N LYS A 596 -2.84 23.18 45.33
CA LYS A 596 -2.84 24.21 46.39
C LYS A 596 -1.85 25.32 46.10
N ASN A 597 -0.74 24.98 45.48
CA ASN A 597 0.33 25.88 45.09
C ASN A 597 0.84 25.49 43.69
N PRO A 598 0.29 26.07 42.61
CA PRO A 598 0.64 25.68 41.25
C PRO A 598 2.10 26.02 40.87
N ASP A 599 2.74 26.92 41.61
CA ASP A 599 4.14 27.33 41.43
C ASP A 599 5.12 26.55 42.34
N ASP A 600 4.69 25.44 42.96
CA ASP A 600 5.54 24.64 43.83
C ASP A 600 6.70 24.01 43.03
N ALA A 601 7.92 24.43 43.36
CA ALA A 601 9.10 24.11 42.56
C ALA A 601 9.40 22.61 42.52
N HIS A 602 9.31 21.94 43.67
CA HIS A 602 9.54 20.51 43.77
C HIS A 602 8.45 19.72 43.05
N ALA A 603 7.19 20.10 43.24
CA ALA A 603 6.08 19.40 42.61
C ALA A 603 6.05 19.58 41.07
N LEU A 604 6.44 20.74 40.54
CA LEU A 604 6.59 20.97 39.10
C LEU A 604 7.71 20.11 38.49
N ASN A 605 8.86 20.01 39.17
CA ASN A 605 9.94 19.12 38.73
C ASN A 605 9.49 17.65 38.74
N CYS A 606 8.76 17.22 39.77
CA CYS A 606 8.23 15.85 39.85
C CYS A 606 7.14 15.56 38.81
N LEU A 607 6.30 16.53 38.46
CA LEU A 607 5.39 16.41 37.32
C LEU A 607 6.17 16.25 36.00
N GLY A 608 7.27 16.99 35.84
CA GLY A 608 8.20 16.81 34.73
C GLY A 608 8.81 15.41 34.68
N GLU A 609 9.16 14.83 35.83
CA GLU A 609 9.69 13.47 35.92
C GLU A 609 8.65 12.40 35.61
N PHE A 610 7.40 12.59 36.04
CA PHE A 610 6.29 11.73 35.63
C PHE A 610 6.20 11.66 34.10
N PHE A 611 6.13 12.80 33.41
CA PHE A 611 6.06 12.84 31.95
C PHE A 611 7.31 12.27 31.27
N ARG A 612 8.50 12.51 31.84
CA ARG A 612 9.75 11.95 31.29
C ARG A 612 9.78 10.42 31.34
N THR A 613 9.36 9.86 32.46
CA THR A 613 9.52 8.43 32.75
C THR A 613 8.41 7.59 32.17
N SER A 614 7.20 8.15 32.09
CA SER A 614 6.03 7.49 31.51
C SER A 614 5.81 7.78 30.03
N GLN A 615 6.32 8.92 29.54
CA GLN A 615 5.98 9.48 28.22
C GLN A 615 4.47 9.67 28.01
N THR A 616 3.69 9.79 29.10
CA THR A 616 2.23 9.90 29.01
C THR A 616 1.84 11.21 28.30
N HIS A 617 1.12 11.11 27.19
CA HIS A 617 0.57 12.22 26.44
C HIS A 617 -0.70 11.76 25.71
N VAL A 618 -1.43 12.69 25.08
CA VAL A 618 -2.49 12.31 24.15
C VAL A 618 -1.84 11.87 22.85
N ASP A 619 -1.77 10.56 22.65
CA ASP A 619 -1.20 9.96 21.44
C ASP A 619 -2.29 9.74 20.37
N LEU A 620 -1.99 10.24 19.18
CA LEU A 620 -2.84 10.19 17.99
C LEU A 620 -2.40 9.11 16.99
N TRP A 621 -1.23 8.51 17.16
CA TRP A 621 -0.58 7.65 16.16
C TRP A 621 -1.41 6.44 15.78
N LYS A 622 -1.84 5.63 16.76
CA LYS A 622 -2.63 4.39 16.52
C LYS A 622 -3.89 4.61 15.68
N ASP A 623 -4.46 5.81 15.79
CA ASP A 623 -5.74 6.14 15.17
C ASP A 623 -5.55 7.06 13.96
N SER A 624 -4.34 7.50 13.61
CA SER A 624 -4.10 8.62 12.68
C SER A 624 -4.41 8.35 11.20
N ALA A 625 -4.19 7.13 10.75
CA ALA A 625 -4.31 6.79 9.33
C ALA A 625 -5.76 6.47 8.90
N GLY A 626 -6.11 6.76 7.64
CA GLY A 626 -7.31 6.21 6.99
C GLY A 626 -8.67 6.73 7.50
N ASN A 627 -8.72 7.92 8.11
CA ASN A 627 -9.98 8.57 8.53
C ASN A 627 -10.49 9.62 7.54
N GLY A 628 -9.78 9.81 6.40
CA GLY A 628 -10.15 10.77 5.37
C GLY A 628 -10.25 12.20 5.90
N VAL A 629 -11.32 12.91 5.50
CA VAL A 629 -11.53 14.33 5.83
C VAL A 629 -11.72 14.59 7.34
N LEU A 630 -11.95 13.56 8.16
CA LEU A 630 -11.99 13.72 9.61
C LEU A 630 -10.66 14.25 10.16
N GLU A 631 -9.53 13.82 9.60
CA GLU A 631 -8.20 14.31 10.01
C GLU A 631 -8.07 15.82 9.79
N THR A 632 -8.56 16.32 8.66
CA THR A 632 -8.58 17.77 8.38
C THR A 632 -9.53 18.52 9.30
N ALA A 633 -10.65 17.91 9.72
CA ALA A 633 -11.63 18.55 10.61
C ALA A 633 -11.11 18.70 12.04
N ILE A 634 -10.34 17.72 12.51
CA ILE A 634 -9.78 17.68 13.86
C ILE A 634 -8.39 18.29 13.97
N ASP A 635 -7.73 18.63 12.86
CA ASP A 635 -6.39 19.23 12.88
C ASP A 635 -6.35 20.51 13.73
N ARG A 636 -5.29 20.67 14.51
CA ARG A 636 -5.08 21.80 15.42
C ARG A 636 -3.63 22.24 15.35
N LYS A 637 -3.42 23.55 15.15
CA LYS A 637 -2.08 24.17 15.22
C LYS A 637 -1.35 23.92 16.53
N ARG A 638 -2.10 23.75 17.63
CA ARG A 638 -1.60 23.40 18.96
C ARG A 638 -2.34 22.17 19.44
N PRO A 639 -1.75 20.97 19.31
CA PRO A 639 -2.34 19.75 19.83
C PRO A 639 -2.56 19.85 21.34
N VAL A 640 -3.67 19.30 21.83
CA VAL A 640 -3.97 19.21 23.27
C VAL A 640 -3.26 18.01 23.90
N GLY A 641 -3.10 18.02 25.22
CA GLY A 641 -2.57 16.87 25.95
C GLY A 641 -1.09 16.55 25.68
N GLN A 642 -0.33 17.49 25.15
CA GLN A 642 1.13 17.39 25.02
C GLN A 642 1.78 18.00 26.26
N TYR A 643 2.77 17.31 26.84
CA TYR A 643 3.55 17.86 27.95
C TYR A 643 4.51 18.94 27.47
N ASP A 644 4.80 19.91 28.33
CA ASP A 644 5.83 20.92 28.13
C ASP A 644 6.73 20.97 29.37
N ARG A 645 7.60 19.96 29.50
CA ARG A 645 8.52 19.85 30.62
C ARG A 645 9.51 21.02 30.65
N GLN A 646 9.85 21.57 29.48
CA GLN A 646 10.76 22.71 29.36
C GLN A 646 10.22 23.94 30.08
N SER A 647 8.92 24.23 29.91
CA SER A 647 8.24 25.33 30.61
C SER A 647 8.26 25.17 32.13
N TYR A 648 8.05 23.94 32.64
CA TYR A 648 8.08 23.65 34.07
C TYR A 648 9.48 23.95 34.64
N TYR A 649 10.54 23.46 33.99
CA TYR A 649 11.90 23.73 34.44
C TYR A 649 12.22 25.24 34.40
N GLN A 650 11.78 25.98 33.38
CA GLN A 650 11.97 27.43 33.29
C GLN A 650 11.27 28.18 34.42
N GLN A 651 10.05 27.76 34.79
CA GLN A 651 9.31 28.32 35.91
C GLN A 651 10.06 28.08 37.24
N VAL A 652 10.60 26.88 37.45
CA VAL A 652 11.41 26.57 38.64
C VAL A 652 12.72 27.36 38.67
N ILE A 653 13.40 27.50 37.53
CA ILE A 653 14.65 28.27 37.41
C ILE A 653 14.44 29.74 37.81
N THR A 654 13.31 30.32 37.40
CA THR A 654 12.99 31.74 37.64
C THR A 654 12.27 31.99 38.96
N SER A 655 11.71 30.95 39.59
CA SER A 655 10.99 31.06 40.85
C SER A 655 11.91 31.51 41.99
N PRO A 656 11.65 32.65 42.66
CA PRO A 656 12.47 33.12 43.78
C PRO A 656 12.32 32.24 45.03
N LYS A 657 11.27 31.42 45.08
CA LYS A 657 10.94 30.52 46.19
C LYS A 657 11.48 29.10 46.01
N ALA A 658 12.04 28.77 44.84
CA ALA A 658 12.60 27.44 44.60
C ALA A 658 13.82 27.21 45.52
N GLU A 659 13.80 26.09 46.23
CA GLU A 659 14.94 25.61 47.02
C GLU A 659 16.15 25.34 46.12
N HIS A 660 17.34 25.35 46.71
CA HIS A 660 18.58 25.15 45.94
C HIS A 660 18.61 23.80 45.21
N GLU A 661 18.05 22.75 45.81
CA GLU A 661 17.94 21.43 45.19
C GLU A 661 17.07 21.47 43.94
N ASP A 662 15.84 22.00 44.05
CA ASP A 662 14.89 22.06 42.93
C ASP A 662 15.38 22.95 41.80
N ARG A 663 15.99 24.10 42.13
CA ARG A 663 16.52 25.00 41.10
C ARG A 663 17.72 24.39 40.37
N SER A 664 18.65 23.77 41.10
CA SER A 664 19.80 23.12 40.48
C SER A 664 19.39 21.89 39.64
N TYR A 665 18.36 21.15 40.07
CA TYR A 665 17.77 20.08 39.30
C TYR A 665 17.08 20.58 38.02
N ALA A 666 16.26 21.62 38.12
CA ALA A 666 15.59 22.20 36.96
C ALA A 666 16.59 22.73 35.91
N LEU A 667 17.67 23.40 36.33
CA LEU A 667 18.76 23.82 35.43
C LEU A 667 19.38 22.62 34.71
N TYR A 668 19.62 21.53 35.43
CA TYR A 668 20.15 20.29 34.85
C TYR A 668 19.20 19.69 33.82
N ARG A 669 17.92 19.51 34.18
CA ARG A 669 16.93 18.90 33.31
C ARG A 669 16.63 19.74 32.08
N ALA A 670 16.56 21.07 32.21
CA ALA A 670 16.37 22.00 31.10
C ALA A 670 17.47 21.89 30.03
N ILE A 671 18.72 21.61 30.42
CA ILE A 671 19.81 21.38 29.47
C ILE A 671 19.74 19.96 28.89
N MET A 672 19.38 18.97 29.71
CA MET A 672 19.22 17.58 29.27
C MET A 672 18.06 17.38 28.29
N CYS A 673 17.13 18.33 28.19
CA CYS A 673 16.11 18.36 27.13
C CYS A 673 16.69 18.33 25.71
N TYR A 674 17.95 18.71 25.54
CA TYR A 674 18.62 18.81 24.25
C TYR A 674 19.65 17.69 24.02
N ALA A 675 19.77 16.74 24.96
CA ALA A 675 20.78 15.69 24.88
C ALA A 675 20.22 14.44 24.19
N PRO A 676 20.97 13.75 23.30
CA PRO A 676 22.25 14.14 22.72
C PRO A 676 22.12 14.85 21.35
N SER A 677 20.89 15.04 20.85
CA SER A 677 20.62 15.48 19.48
C SER A 677 20.83 16.99 19.25
N GLY A 678 20.84 17.79 20.31
CA GLY A 678 20.78 19.25 20.25
C GLY A 678 19.37 19.81 20.05
N THR A 679 18.35 18.95 19.90
CA THR A 679 16.94 19.30 19.68
C THR A 679 16.14 19.13 20.96
N ASN A 680 15.12 19.97 21.19
CA ASN A 680 14.30 19.90 22.39
C ASN A 680 13.36 18.67 22.40
N GLU A 681 13.62 17.70 23.28
CA GLU A 681 12.78 16.51 23.51
C GLU A 681 11.85 16.64 24.74
N CYS A 682 11.82 17.81 25.38
CA CYS A 682 10.98 18.09 26.54
C CYS A 682 9.59 18.65 26.21
N GLY A 683 9.31 18.91 24.93
CA GLY A 683 8.14 19.67 24.51
C GLY A 683 8.34 21.18 24.66
N GLY A 684 7.39 21.95 24.14
CA GLY A 684 7.44 23.42 24.14
C GLY A 684 8.32 24.02 23.04
N GLU A 685 8.50 25.34 23.09
CA GLU A 685 9.34 26.07 22.14
C GLU A 685 10.84 25.78 22.36
N GLU A 686 11.60 25.80 21.27
CA GLU A 686 13.05 25.63 21.35
C GLU A 686 13.70 26.85 22.00
N VAL A 687 14.55 26.61 23.00
CA VAL A 687 15.29 27.66 23.71
C VAL A 687 16.60 27.90 22.98
N ASP A 688 17.04 29.16 22.84
CA ASP A 688 18.28 29.46 22.14
C ASP A 688 19.53 28.92 22.88
N LYS A 689 20.59 28.64 22.12
CA LYS A 689 21.84 28.09 22.67
C LYS A 689 22.52 29.01 23.69
N GLN A 690 22.34 30.33 23.58
CA GLN A 690 22.92 31.29 24.52
C GLN A 690 22.23 31.21 25.88
N GLN A 691 20.90 31.06 25.91
CA GLN A 691 20.14 30.84 27.14
C GLN A 691 20.47 29.48 27.76
N ARG A 692 20.60 28.41 26.96
CA ARG A 692 21.06 27.09 27.44
C ARG A 692 22.45 27.18 28.09
N LYS A 693 23.38 27.91 27.45
CA LYS A 693 24.71 28.20 28.01
C LYS A 693 24.60 28.98 29.32
N GLY A 694 23.68 29.95 29.38
CA GLY A 694 23.37 30.71 30.59
C GLY A 694 22.98 29.80 31.75
N TRP A 695 22.05 28.87 31.53
CA TRP A 695 21.65 27.87 32.52
C TRP A 695 22.81 26.96 32.94
N PHE A 696 23.64 26.53 32.00
CA PHE A 696 24.82 25.70 32.30
C PHE A 696 25.80 26.45 33.20
N THR A 697 26.14 27.69 32.84
CA THR A 697 27.00 28.54 33.64
C THR A 697 26.40 28.80 35.02
N GLN A 698 25.09 29.06 35.10
CA GLN A 698 24.40 29.26 36.37
C GLN A 698 24.52 28.03 37.27
N LEU A 699 24.24 26.83 36.73
CA LEU A 699 24.34 25.57 37.48
C LEU A 699 25.76 25.35 38.03
N LYS A 700 26.77 25.56 37.19
CA LYS A 700 28.18 25.34 37.54
C LYS A 700 28.73 26.35 38.54
N THR A 701 28.26 27.61 38.50
CA THR A 701 28.81 28.69 39.32
C THR A 701 28.05 28.89 40.63
N GLN A 702 26.72 28.81 40.59
CA GLN A 702 25.87 29.06 41.77
C GLN A 702 25.62 27.78 42.59
N TYR A 703 25.69 26.60 41.95
CA TYR A 703 25.42 25.31 42.60
C TYR A 703 26.54 24.26 42.39
N PRO A 704 27.83 24.61 42.56
CA PRO A 704 28.96 23.72 42.24
C PRO A 704 28.99 22.42 43.05
N GLY A 705 28.42 22.43 44.26
CA GLY A 705 28.33 21.26 45.13
C GLY A 705 27.11 20.36 44.86
N SER A 706 26.19 20.77 43.98
CA SER A 706 25.03 19.94 43.65
C SER A 706 25.44 18.69 42.85
N PRO A 707 24.81 17.53 43.08
CA PRO A 707 25.08 16.32 42.28
C PRO A 707 24.78 16.57 40.79
N TRP A 708 23.83 17.44 40.48
CA TRP A 708 23.42 17.81 39.13
C TRP A 708 24.51 18.61 38.40
N ALA A 709 25.16 19.55 39.07
CA ALA A 709 26.32 20.26 38.52
C ALA A 709 27.48 19.30 38.24
N GLN A 710 27.68 18.25 39.04
CA GLN A 710 28.73 17.26 38.79
C GLN A 710 28.38 16.34 37.62
N LYS A 711 27.12 15.89 37.55
CA LYS A 711 26.63 14.98 36.51
C LYS A 711 26.59 15.61 35.12
N LEU A 712 26.25 16.90 35.01
CA LEU A 712 26.16 17.59 33.73
C LEU A 712 27.54 18.01 33.20
N LYS A 713 28.05 17.31 32.20
CA LYS A 713 29.38 17.59 31.62
C LYS A 713 29.37 18.63 30.51
N TYR A 714 28.31 18.64 29.70
CA TYR A 714 28.18 19.45 28.49
C TYR A 714 26.86 20.21 28.49
N TYR A 715 26.78 21.24 27.65
CA TYR A 715 25.52 21.86 27.22
C TYR A 715 25.41 21.71 25.70
N TRP A 716 24.18 21.50 25.21
CA TRP A 716 23.89 21.11 23.83
C TRP A 716 23.44 22.31 22.99
#